data_AF-A0A2R3Z1S9-F1
#
_entry.id   AF-A0A2R3Z1S9-F1
#
_cell.length_a   1.000
_cell.length_b   1.000
_cell.length_c   1.000
_cell.angle_alpha   90.00
_cell.angle_beta   90.00
_cell.angle_gamma   90.00
#
_symmetry.space_group_name_H-M   'P 1'
#
loop_
_entity.id
_entity.type
_entity.pdbx_description
1 polymer ?
#
loop_
_entity_poly.entity_id
_entity_poly.type
_entity_poly.pdbx_seq_one_letter_code
_entity_poly.pdbx_strand_id
1 'polypeptide(L)'
;MRINLHAYYPIISQQGDAVFLGNGNFCLAYRVRLPEIYSLSETDFEKLHTWWHQAFKGLPSGTVIHKQDVYLKQAFNGERLPGESFLARATSNYFHGREFLSHQSYLFFCWPSNRLFNRGAVMNPFLKIKKEFPITADGSCQLFEAAVHEAVNFLNTTALIDLEEMKAEEVIKLTDSYFNGFGQDADTDIRSGQLHLEIGEKPYGMLAVNSELCFSGGVSTSRMNPRFSMGDISFHQGFIDNLGLEFSRNHVVNQIMYLDDRSHWLSILNKRREELSKSIRFGTQNKVILERIEKILGEINRDDQARIIRGQLNVLFWSEEKSQLSKLGGQLKGALKDLDIRPYQPSGKELQRYFLTSYFGFSSGFCNEDLYVSDLRHGLCLWLNNTSYTSDGAGIIFNDRLQNIPVRKDVWDEGKKRIKARNFAIFAPTGEGKSFLANNILRQYFENGTRLVIIDLGGSYSKFALLYPDDQVVLRYEDGKNLGINPFYMAGPDDLSPERIEDLAGFLLELTSSGLKVAREGQVALKKILVSYYRECLSDHSLESFFHYVKEISDHLESKLSISLQFFDPQQFLHLLSEYVENGIYSFLFETREDQSYKLEDKKLIIFELDEVRDNRAVLSVMLMLIKSAIQRTIWKNPSERGIILFDEFAKQLKFENVLESVEFYYQAIRKQNGAIGIILQSINQLPETAASASILENTQVIYSLHNEKGYEALRRRLNLSAHDLNQLHSIRNNLTGPRKYTEVFIKIGKQSNVFRLEVPPEVYAAYLTDGKENQQIMTLYKAHGSMEKAIVQFLNQ
;
A
#
# COMPACT_ATOMS: atom_id res chain seq x y z
N MET A 1 -44.96 5.20 -9.73
CA MET A 1 -45.48 4.09 -8.89
C MET A 1 -44.98 4.37 -7.49
N ARG A 2 -45.83 4.40 -6.46
CA ARG A 2 -45.36 4.57 -5.08
C ARG A 2 -44.75 3.24 -4.64
N ILE A 3 -43.44 3.21 -4.40
CA ILE A 3 -42.73 2.04 -3.90
C ILE A 3 -42.89 2.04 -2.37
N ASN A 4 -43.38 0.96 -1.79
CA ASN A 4 -43.52 0.82 -0.34
C ASN A 4 -42.63 -0.34 0.12
N LEU A 5 -41.39 0.00 0.49
CA LEU A 5 -40.38 -0.96 0.97
C LEU A 5 -40.89 -1.76 2.18
N HIS A 6 -41.58 -1.12 3.11
CA HIS A 6 -42.11 -1.78 4.31
C HIS A 6 -43.24 -2.77 4.06
N ALA A 7 -44.09 -2.53 3.05
CA ALA A 7 -45.24 -3.38 2.78
C ALA A 7 -44.93 -4.55 1.85
N TYR A 8 -44.00 -4.38 0.92
CA TYR A 8 -43.71 -5.36 -0.14
C TYR A 8 -42.19 -5.47 -0.39
N TYR A 9 -41.46 -5.98 0.59
CA TYR A 9 -40.01 -6.09 0.48
C TYR A 9 -39.58 -7.10 -0.61
N PRO A 10 -38.55 -6.81 -1.43
CA PRO A 10 -38.16 -7.67 -2.55
C PRO A 10 -37.50 -8.97 -2.11
N ILE A 11 -36.98 -9.04 -0.88
CA ILE A 11 -36.38 -10.22 -0.26
C ILE A 11 -37.42 -10.89 0.65
N ILE A 12 -37.60 -12.19 0.50
CA ILE A 12 -38.50 -13.01 1.32
C ILE A 12 -37.79 -13.50 2.57
N SER A 13 -36.62 -14.10 2.37
CA SER A 13 -35.83 -14.75 3.41
C SER A 13 -34.39 -14.96 2.94
N GLN A 14 -33.48 -15.13 3.89
CA GLN A 14 -32.09 -15.47 3.64
C GLN A 14 -31.63 -16.58 4.59
N GLN A 15 -30.84 -17.53 4.09
CA GLN A 15 -30.19 -18.59 4.84
C GLN A 15 -28.73 -18.67 4.39
N GLY A 16 -27.78 -18.26 5.25
CA GLY A 16 -26.38 -18.12 4.81
C GLY A 16 -26.24 -17.08 3.69
N ASP A 17 -25.55 -17.45 2.62
CA ASP A 17 -25.39 -16.69 1.37
C ASP A 17 -26.59 -16.79 0.42
N ALA A 18 -27.52 -17.71 0.69
CA ALA A 18 -28.71 -17.97 -0.11
C ALA A 18 -29.85 -17.00 0.18
N VAL A 19 -30.23 -16.21 -0.83
CA VAL A 19 -31.27 -15.17 -0.80
C VAL A 19 -32.45 -15.58 -1.67
N PHE A 20 -33.65 -15.53 -1.10
CA PHE A 20 -34.91 -15.82 -1.80
C PHE A 20 -35.69 -14.54 -2.08
N LEU A 21 -36.08 -14.33 -3.33
CA LEU A 21 -36.72 -13.09 -3.78
C LEU A 21 -38.21 -13.24 -4.08
N GLY A 22 -38.94 -12.11 -4.00
CA GLY A 22 -40.40 -12.02 -4.21
C GLY A 22 -40.90 -12.50 -5.59
N ASN A 23 -40.00 -12.57 -6.57
CA ASN A 23 -40.28 -13.10 -7.92
C ASN A 23 -40.03 -14.62 -8.03
N GLY A 24 -39.67 -15.28 -6.93
CA GLY A 24 -39.34 -16.71 -6.86
C GLY A 24 -37.91 -17.05 -7.23
N ASN A 25 -37.08 -16.07 -7.60
CA ASN A 25 -35.69 -16.32 -7.92
C ASN A 25 -34.89 -16.63 -6.65
N PHE A 26 -33.93 -17.52 -6.82
CA PHE A 26 -32.95 -17.90 -5.81
C PHE A 26 -31.59 -17.30 -6.19
N CYS A 27 -30.90 -16.65 -5.27
CA CYS A 27 -29.58 -16.08 -5.55
C CYS A 27 -28.59 -16.38 -4.43
N LEU A 28 -27.33 -16.62 -4.78
CA LEU A 28 -26.20 -16.65 -3.85
C LEU A 28 -25.45 -15.32 -3.95
N ALA A 29 -25.20 -14.68 -2.81
CA ALA A 29 -24.69 -13.31 -2.72
C ALA A 29 -23.31 -13.23 -2.07
N TYR A 30 -22.34 -12.66 -2.78
CA TYR A 30 -20.96 -12.50 -2.32
C TYR A 30 -20.48 -11.05 -2.45
N ARG A 31 -19.67 -10.62 -1.48
CA ARG A 31 -18.82 -9.44 -1.60
C ARG A 31 -17.51 -9.85 -2.26
N VAL A 32 -17.05 -9.06 -3.23
CA VAL A 32 -15.81 -9.32 -3.96
C VAL A 32 -14.73 -8.35 -3.51
N ARG A 33 -13.58 -8.88 -3.07
CA ARG A 33 -12.35 -8.12 -2.90
C ARG A 33 -11.49 -8.28 -4.14
N LEU A 34 -11.15 -7.14 -4.73
CA LEU A 34 -10.38 -7.03 -5.96
C LEU A 34 -9.00 -6.40 -5.67
N PRO A 35 -8.02 -6.56 -6.57
CA PRO A 35 -6.74 -5.87 -6.49
C PRO A 35 -6.88 -4.35 -6.58
N GLU A 36 -5.92 -3.62 -6.02
CA GLU A 36 -5.90 -2.16 -6.07
C GLU A 36 -5.70 -1.65 -7.51
N ILE A 37 -6.35 -0.55 -7.87
CA ILE A 37 -6.09 0.11 -9.14
C ILE A 37 -4.59 0.40 -9.29
N TYR A 38 -4.09 0.21 -10.51
CA TYR A 38 -2.68 0.37 -10.90
C TYR A 38 -1.70 -0.71 -10.36
N SER A 39 -2.19 -1.73 -9.64
CA SER A 39 -1.34 -2.84 -9.16
C SER A 39 -1.25 -4.03 -10.12
N LEU A 40 -2.01 -4.04 -11.22
CA LEU A 40 -2.09 -5.17 -12.14
C LEU A 40 -1.29 -4.93 -13.42
N SER A 41 -0.53 -5.96 -13.83
CA SER A 41 0.10 -6.02 -15.14
C SER A 41 -0.85 -6.56 -16.22
N GLU A 42 -0.47 -6.45 -17.49
CA GLU A 42 -1.16 -7.11 -18.60
C GLU A 42 -1.38 -8.60 -18.33
N THR A 43 -0.32 -9.30 -17.92
CA THR A 43 -0.36 -10.74 -17.62
C THR A 43 -1.27 -11.06 -16.43
N ASP A 44 -1.47 -10.14 -15.50
CA ASP A 44 -2.38 -10.36 -14.37
C ASP A 44 -3.84 -10.18 -14.79
N PHE A 45 -4.14 -9.25 -15.71
CA PHE A 45 -5.47 -9.17 -16.33
C PHE A 45 -5.81 -10.44 -17.12
N GLU A 46 -4.85 -11.02 -17.84
CA GLU A 46 -5.04 -12.30 -18.54
C GLU A 46 -5.29 -13.48 -17.58
N LYS A 47 -4.57 -13.52 -16.45
CA LYS A 47 -4.80 -14.53 -15.40
C LYS A 47 -6.19 -14.38 -14.78
N LEU A 48 -6.60 -13.15 -14.42
CA LEU A 48 -7.93 -12.88 -13.89
C LEU A 48 -9.01 -13.31 -14.87
N HIS A 49 -8.87 -12.94 -16.14
CA HIS A 49 -9.78 -13.37 -17.20
C HIS A 49 -9.88 -14.91 -17.28
N THR A 50 -8.75 -15.60 -17.23
CA THR A 50 -8.69 -17.06 -17.25
C THR A 50 -9.38 -17.68 -16.04
N TRP A 51 -9.17 -17.14 -14.84
CA TRP A 51 -9.80 -17.62 -13.61
C TRP A 51 -11.31 -17.40 -13.61
N TRP A 52 -11.77 -16.21 -14.01
CA TRP A 52 -13.21 -15.96 -14.17
C TRP A 52 -13.84 -16.90 -15.20
N HIS A 53 -13.18 -17.11 -16.33
CA HIS A 53 -13.65 -18.03 -17.36
C HIS A 53 -13.75 -19.47 -16.84
N GLN A 54 -12.72 -19.94 -16.13
CA GLN A 54 -12.69 -21.29 -15.56
C GLN A 54 -13.79 -21.49 -14.50
N ALA A 55 -14.03 -20.48 -13.66
CA ALA A 55 -15.06 -20.53 -12.64
C ALA A 55 -16.47 -20.56 -13.26
N PHE A 56 -16.72 -19.75 -14.29
CA PHE A 56 -18.07 -19.59 -14.84
C PHE A 56 -18.42 -20.60 -15.92
N LYS A 57 -17.45 -21.17 -16.64
CA LYS A 57 -17.74 -22.13 -17.71
C LYS A 57 -18.38 -23.44 -17.20
N GLY A 58 -18.17 -23.80 -15.94
CA GLY A 58 -18.72 -25.03 -15.33
C GLY A 58 -20.13 -24.88 -14.76
N LEU A 59 -20.64 -23.66 -14.61
CA LEU A 59 -21.95 -23.42 -13.98
C LEU A 59 -23.10 -23.98 -14.83
N PRO A 60 -24.26 -24.35 -14.26
CA PRO A 60 -25.38 -24.87 -15.04
C PRO A 60 -25.97 -23.83 -16.01
N SER A 61 -26.47 -24.29 -17.18
CA SER A 61 -27.21 -23.43 -18.11
C SER A 61 -28.50 -22.90 -17.48
N GLY A 62 -28.83 -21.64 -17.73
CA GLY A 62 -29.90 -20.89 -17.07
C GLY A 62 -29.43 -20.03 -15.89
N THR A 63 -28.17 -20.16 -15.46
CA THR A 63 -27.56 -19.30 -14.44
C THR A 63 -27.43 -17.86 -14.94
N VAL A 64 -27.81 -16.91 -14.10
CA VAL A 64 -27.54 -15.48 -14.31
C VAL A 64 -26.44 -15.04 -13.35
N ILE A 65 -25.31 -14.61 -13.89
CA ILE A 65 -24.22 -14.01 -13.13
C ILE A 65 -24.39 -12.50 -13.20
N HIS A 66 -24.41 -11.84 -12.05
CA HIS A 66 -24.55 -10.38 -11.97
C HIS A 66 -23.49 -9.82 -11.05
N LYS A 67 -22.52 -9.12 -11.63
CA LYS A 67 -21.56 -8.30 -10.89
C LYS A 67 -22.04 -6.86 -10.84
N GLN A 68 -22.02 -6.28 -9.64
CA GLN A 68 -22.44 -4.90 -9.39
C GLN A 68 -21.34 -4.15 -8.64
N ASP A 69 -20.79 -3.12 -9.28
CA ASP A 69 -19.81 -2.22 -8.68
C ASP A 69 -20.49 -0.90 -8.33
N VAL A 70 -20.50 -0.57 -7.04
CA VAL A 70 -21.14 0.61 -6.48
C VAL A 70 -20.07 1.65 -6.13
N TYR A 71 -20.18 2.83 -6.73
CA TYR A 71 -19.25 3.93 -6.53
C TYR A 71 -19.96 5.14 -5.92
N LEU A 72 -19.57 5.51 -4.70
CA LEU A 72 -20.20 6.58 -3.94
C LEU A 72 -19.17 7.57 -3.44
N LYS A 73 -19.42 8.86 -3.69
CA LYS A 73 -18.69 9.96 -3.07
C LYS A 73 -18.99 9.97 -1.58
N GLN A 74 -17.93 10.02 -0.79
CA GLN A 74 -17.95 10.05 0.66
C GLN A 74 -16.94 11.07 1.16
N ALA A 75 -17.13 11.54 2.39
CA ALA A 75 -16.16 12.36 3.10
C ALA A 75 -15.23 11.47 3.92
N PHE A 76 -13.92 11.70 3.83
CA PHE A 76 -12.94 10.96 4.62
C PHE A 76 -13.06 11.31 6.10
N ASN A 77 -13.21 10.30 6.96
CA ASN A 77 -13.22 10.51 8.40
C ASN A 77 -11.77 10.54 8.94
N GLY A 78 -11.28 11.75 9.22
CA GLY A 78 -9.95 11.99 9.79
C GLY A 78 -9.73 11.37 11.18
N GLU A 79 -10.78 11.12 11.96
CA GLU A 79 -10.69 10.52 13.30
C GLU A 79 -10.17 9.08 13.27
N ARG A 80 -10.21 8.42 12.10
CA ARG A 80 -9.60 7.11 11.91
C ARG A 80 -8.07 7.15 11.93
N LEU A 81 -7.47 8.34 11.77
CA LEU A 81 -6.03 8.54 11.82
C LEU A 81 -5.55 8.76 13.25
N PRO A 82 -4.26 8.50 13.56
CA PRO A 82 -3.70 8.84 14.87
C PRO A 82 -3.85 10.34 15.15
N GLY A 83 -4.07 10.68 16.42
CA GLY A 83 -4.32 12.06 16.86
C GLY A 83 -3.67 12.41 18.19
N GLU A 84 -2.63 11.67 18.60
CA GLU A 84 -1.97 11.86 19.89
C GLU A 84 -0.93 12.99 19.84
N SER A 85 -0.06 13.01 18.83
CA SER A 85 0.97 14.05 18.67
C SER A 85 0.43 15.32 17.98
N PHE A 86 1.18 16.42 18.08
CA PHE A 86 0.90 17.66 17.33
C PHE A 86 0.76 17.42 15.82
N LEU A 87 1.72 16.74 15.21
CA LEU A 87 1.72 16.48 13.77
C LEU A 87 0.65 15.45 13.36
N ALA A 88 0.30 14.50 14.24
CA ALA A 88 -0.74 13.50 13.97
C ALA A 88 -2.11 14.15 13.92
N ARG A 89 -2.40 15.05 14.87
CA ARG A 89 -3.61 15.90 14.87
C ARG A 89 -3.70 16.78 13.63
N ALA A 90 -2.60 17.43 13.24
CA ALA A 90 -2.57 18.23 12.02
C ALA A 90 -2.91 17.40 10.78
N THR A 91 -2.36 16.18 10.67
CA THR A 91 -2.67 15.25 9.56
C THR A 91 -4.14 14.83 9.60
N SER A 92 -4.67 14.45 10.76
CA SER A 92 -6.08 14.07 10.93
C SER A 92 -7.02 15.20 10.46
N ASN A 93 -6.80 16.42 10.94
CA ASN A 93 -7.63 17.58 10.63
C ASN A 93 -7.56 17.96 9.13
N TYR A 94 -6.38 17.89 8.53
CA TYR A 94 -6.17 18.29 7.13
C TYR A 94 -6.88 17.39 6.11
N PHE A 95 -7.00 16.10 6.42
CA PHE A 95 -7.70 15.15 5.56
C PHE A 95 -9.16 14.93 5.95
N HIS A 96 -9.59 15.37 7.14
CA HIS A 96 -10.98 15.28 7.59
C HIS A 96 -11.91 16.00 6.60
N GLY A 97 -13.01 15.34 6.22
CA GLY A 97 -13.98 15.90 5.29
C GLY A 97 -13.57 15.83 3.82
N ARG A 98 -12.37 15.32 3.48
CA ARG A 98 -11.92 15.23 2.09
C ARG A 98 -12.81 14.28 1.29
N GLU A 99 -13.42 14.79 0.23
CA GLU A 99 -14.25 13.99 -0.65
C GLU A 99 -13.43 12.96 -1.43
N PHE A 100 -13.93 11.73 -1.49
CA PHE A 100 -13.34 10.61 -2.21
C PHE A 100 -14.44 9.67 -2.72
N LEU A 101 -14.17 8.92 -3.78
CA LEU A 101 -15.04 7.88 -4.33
C LEU A 101 -14.71 6.54 -3.66
N SER A 102 -15.62 6.10 -2.80
CA SER A 102 -15.65 4.74 -2.27
C SER A 102 -16.12 3.75 -3.35
N HIS A 103 -15.66 2.51 -3.26
CA HIS A 103 -16.03 1.43 -4.17
C HIS A 103 -16.36 0.15 -3.38
N GLN A 104 -17.48 -0.47 -3.75
CA GLN A 104 -17.89 -1.78 -3.25
C GLN A 104 -18.29 -2.66 -4.42
N SER A 105 -17.76 -3.89 -4.48
CA SER A 105 -18.03 -4.83 -5.55
C SER A 105 -18.79 -6.04 -5.01
N TYR A 106 -19.86 -6.42 -5.69
CA TYR A 106 -20.73 -7.54 -5.33
C TYR A 106 -20.87 -8.50 -6.50
N LEU A 107 -20.98 -9.79 -6.21
CA LEU A 107 -21.23 -10.84 -7.20
C LEU A 107 -22.41 -11.69 -6.75
N PHE A 108 -23.40 -11.78 -7.64
CA PHE A 108 -24.60 -12.56 -7.42
C PHE A 108 -24.71 -13.66 -8.48
N PHE A 109 -24.98 -14.88 -8.03
CA PHE A 109 -25.36 -15.99 -8.90
C PHE A 109 -26.82 -16.27 -8.70
N CYS A 110 -27.64 -16.07 -9.73
CA CYS A 110 -29.08 -16.19 -9.63
C CYS A 110 -29.60 -17.33 -10.50
N TRP A 111 -30.51 -18.10 -9.90
CA TRP A 111 -31.26 -19.19 -10.48
C TRP A 111 -32.73 -18.76 -10.67
N PRO A 112 -33.16 -18.45 -11.92
CA PRO A 112 -34.51 -17.96 -12.16
C PRO A 112 -35.59 -19.02 -12.00
N SER A 113 -36.72 -18.68 -11.37
CA SER A 113 -37.87 -19.58 -11.21
C SER A 113 -38.54 -19.93 -12.54
N ASN A 114 -38.61 -18.95 -13.45
CA ASN A 114 -39.15 -19.12 -14.79
C ASN A 114 -38.00 -19.24 -15.79
N ARG A 115 -37.69 -20.48 -16.21
CA ARG A 115 -36.59 -20.79 -17.14
C ARG A 115 -36.82 -20.26 -18.56
N LEU A 116 -38.01 -19.72 -18.85
CA LEU A 116 -38.34 -19.09 -20.13
C LEU A 116 -38.06 -17.58 -20.04
N PHE A 117 -36.88 -17.16 -20.52
CA PHE A 117 -36.39 -15.77 -20.58
C PHE A 117 -37.17 -14.85 -21.56
N ASN A 118 -38.47 -15.09 -21.77
CA ASN A 118 -39.22 -14.59 -22.93
C ASN A 118 -40.40 -13.66 -22.59
N ARG A 119 -40.54 -13.17 -21.36
CA ARG A 119 -41.60 -12.19 -21.04
C ARG A 119 -40.98 -10.92 -20.49
N GLY A 120 -40.90 -9.90 -21.35
CA GLY A 120 -40.65 -8.50 -21.00
C GLY A 120 -41.77 -7.85 -20.17
N ALA A 121 -42.26 -8.55 -19.15
CA ALA A 121 -43.17 -7.99 -18.18
C ALA A 121 -42.32 -7.20 -17.17
N VAL A 122 -42.69 -5.94 -16.92
CA VAL A 122 -42.11 -5.15 -15.82
C VAL A 122 -42.26 -5.95 -14.53
N MET A 123 -41.17 -6.57 -14.08
CA MET A 123 -41.12 -7.29 -12.80
C MET A 123 -40.96 -6.25 -11.72
N ASN A 124 -42.09 -5.74 -11.23
CA ASN A 124 -42.10 -4.84 -10.10
C ASN A 124 -41.61 -5.61 -8.85
N PRO A 125 -40.45 -5.23 -8.24
CA PRO A 125 -39.90 -5.91 -7.07
C PRO A 125 -40.79 -5.85 -5.82
N PHE A 126 -41.78 -4.95 -5.82
CA PHE A 126 -42.64 -4.61 -4.69
C PHE A 126 -44.08 -5.10 -4.88
N LEU A 127 -44.27 -6.23 -5.57
CA LEU A 127 -45.60 -6.85 -5.71
C LEU A 127 -45.91 -7.76 -4.52
N LYS A 128 -47.21 -7.87 -4.19
CA LYS A 128 -47.70 -8.78 -3.15
C LYS A 128 -47.37 -10.23 -3.51
N ILE A 129 -46.55 -10.85 -2.67
CA ILE A 129 -46.10 -12.24 -2.80
C ILE A 129 -47.29 -13.18 -2.58
N LYS A 130 -47.52 -14.13 -3.50
CA LYS A 130 -48.47 -15.22 -3.28
C LYS A 130 -47.87 -16.16 -2.23
N LYS A 131 -48.62 -16.49 -1.18
CA LYS A 131 -48.17 -17.24 0.01
C LYS A 131 -47.68 -18.69 -0.22
N GLU A 132 -47.48 -19.11 -1.47
CA GLU A 132 -46.98 -20.44 -1.82
C GLU A 132 -45.81 -20.26 -2.78
N PHE A 133 -44.60 -20.13 -2.24
CA PHE A 133 -43.40 -20.40 -3.00
C PHE A 133 -42.83 -21.72 -2.48
N PRO A 134 -42.72 -22.77 -3.33
CA PRO A 134 -42.09 -24.02 -2.97
C PRO A 134 -40.58 -23.79 -2.96
N ILE A 135 -40.11 -23.12 -1.91
CA ILE A 135 -38.69 -22.86 -1.73
C ILE A 135 -38.16 -24.02 -0.93
N THR A 136 -37.13 -24.68 -1.46
CA THR A 136 -36.45 -25.89 -0.94
C THR A 136 -37.13 -27.23 -1.26
N ALA A 137 -36.85 -27.80 -2.46
CA ALA A 137 -36.91 -29.26 -2.71
C ALA A 137 -36.51 -29.68 -4.15
N ASP A 138 -36.33 -28.76 -5.11
CA ASP A 138 -35.91 -29.17 -6.45
C ASP A 138 -34.40 -29.48 -6.47
N GLY A 139 -34.03 -30.72 -6.83
CA GLY A 139 -32.63 -31.15 -6.94
C GLY A 139 -31.78 -30.28 -7.88
N SER A 140 -32.40 -29.56 -8.82
CA SER A 140 -31.69 -28.58 -9.67
C SER A 140 -31.15 -27.38 -8.89
N CYS A 141 -31.82 -26.93 -7.83
CA CYS A 141 -31.38 -25.80 -7.01
C CYS A 141 -30.14 -26.18 -6.18
N GLN A 142 -30.15 -27.40 -5.61
CA GLN A 142 -29.01 -27.94 -4.87
C GLN A 142 -27.79 -28.16 -5.75
N LEU A 143 -27.99 -28.65 -6.99
CA LEU A 143 -26.92 -28.79 -7.96
C LEU A 143 -26.34 -27.43 -8.38
N PHE A 144 -27.20 -26.42 -8.55
CA PHE A 144 -26.77 -25.04 -8.83
C PHE A 144 -25.94 -24.48 -7.67
N GLU A 145 -26.42 -24.60 -6.44
CA GLU A 145 -25.72 -24.13 -5.24
C GLU A 145 -24.35 -24.78 -5.09
N ALA A 146 -24.28 -26.11 -5.21
CA ALA A 146 -23.02 -26.84 -5.17
C ALA A 146 -22.03 -26.39 -6.26
N ALA A 147 -22.51 -26.16 -7.49
CA ALA A 147 -21.65 -25.69 -8.59
C ALA A 147 -21.13 -24.27 -8.37
N VAL A 148 -21.95 -23.38 -7.78
CA VAL A 148 -21.51 -22.03 -7.42
C VAL A 148 -20.48 -22.08 -6.30
N HIS A 149 -20.72 -22.86 -5.24
CA HIS A 149 -19.76 -23.03 -4.15
C HIS A 149 -18.42 -23.59 -4.64
N GLU A 150 -18.43 -24.55 -5.56
CA GLU A 150 -17.19 -25.05 -6.20
C GLU A 150 -16.46 -23.94 -6.97
N ALA A 151 -17.18 -23.14 -7.76
CA ALA A 151 -16.61 -22.02 -8.50
C ALA A 151 -16.04 -20.93 -7.58
N VAL A 152 -16.74 -20.60 -6.49
CA VAL A 152 -16.30 -19.63 -5.49
C VAL A 152 -15.06 -20.14 -4.74
N ASN A 153 -15.06 -21.41 -4.33
CA ASN A 153 -13.90 -22.04 -3.70
C ASN A 153 -12.68 -22.01 -4.63
N PHE A 154 -12.86 -22.32 -5.91
CA PHE A 154 -11.79 -22.19 -6.91
C PHE A 154 -11.23 -20.75 -6.97
N LEU A 155 -12.10 -19.74 -7.05
CA LEU A 155 -11.67 -18.34 -7.09
C LEU A 155 -10.93 -17.90 -5.83
N ASN A 156 -11.38 -18.36 -4.65
CA ASN A 156 -10.74 -18.07 -3.36
C ASN A 156 -9.38 -18.75 -3.16
N THR A 157 -9.03 -19.74 -4.00
CA THR A 157 -7.65 -20.28 -4.01
C THR A 157 -6.66 -19.37 -4.74
N THR A 158 -7.16 -18.40 -5.52
CA THR A 158 -6.32 -17.46 -6.27
C THR A 158 -5.83 -16.33 -5.38
N ALA A 159 -4.69 -15.73 -5.72
CA ALA A 159 -4.09 -14.69 -4.88
C ALA A 159 -4.68 -13.28 -5.08
N LEU A 160 -5.52 -13.08 -6.11
CA LEU A 160 -6.00 -11.75 -6.51
C LEU A 160 -7.50 -11.54 -6.26
N ILE A 161 -8.27 -12.60 -6.10
CA ILE A 161 -9.72 -12.54 -5.93
C ILE A 161 -10.07 -13.21 -4.60
N ASP A 162 -10.89 -12.56 -3.80
CA ASP A 162 -11.45 -13.11 -2.56
C ASP A 162 -12.94 -12.79 -2.50
N LEU A 163 -13.78 -13.82 -2.38
CA LEU A 163 -15.23 -13.75 -2.30
C LEU A 163 -15.67 -14.16 -0.91
N GLU A 164 -16.37 -13.25 -0.26
CA GLU A 164 -16.92 -13.43 1.08
C GLU A 164 -18.45 -13.48 1.00
N GLU A 165 -19.06 -14.47 1.66
CA GLU A 165 -20.52 -14.58 1.77
C GLU A 165 -21.13 -13.32 2.42
N MET A 166 -22.19 -12.78 1.81
CA MET A 166 -22.88 -11.61 2.35
C MET A 166 -23.82 -11.99 3.49
N LYS A 167 -23.70 -11.30 4.62
CA LYS A 167 -24.64 -11.45 5.75
C LYS A 167 -25.99 -10.82 5.43
N ALA A 168 -27.05 -11.27 6.10
CA ALA A 168 -28.40 -10.75 5.89
C ALA A 168 -28.51 -9.23 6.07
N GLU A 169 -27.80 -8.67 7.05
CA GLU A 169 -27.73 -7.23 7.29
C GLU A 169 -27.10 -6.47 6.11
N GLU A 170 -26.08 -7.04 5.46
CA GLU A 170 -25.40 -6.43 4.32
C GLU A 170 -26.30 -6.45 3.07
N VAL A 171 -27.00 -7.56 2.84
CA VAL A 171 -27.96 -7.69 1.74
C VAL A 171 -29.11 -6.70 1.91
N ILE A 172 -29.71 -6.64 3.10
CA ILE A 172 -30.77 -5.67 3.44
C ILE A 172 -30.28 -4.25 3.22
N LYS A 173 -29.11 -3.90 3.74
CA LYS A 173 -28.52 -2.56 3.57
C LYS A 173 -28.31 -2.20 2.10
N LEU A 174 -27.86 -3.14 1.27
CA LEU A 174 -27.71 -2.92 -0.17
C LEU A 174 -29.06 -2.69 -0.84
N THR A 175 -30.08 -3.48 -0.51
CA THR A 175 -31.46 -3.32 -1.00
C THR A 175 -32.03 -1.94 -0.68
N ASP A 176 -31.99 -1.57 0.60
CA ASP A 176 -32.49 -0.28 1.08
C ASP A 176 -31.73 0.86 0.41
N SER A 177 -30.39 0.78 0.37
CA SER A 177 -29.57 1.79 -0.28
C SER A 177 -29.90 1.91 -1.77
N TYR A 178 -30.03 0.80 -2.51
CA TYR A 178 -30.28 0.82 -3.95
C TYR A 178 -31.62 1.49 -4.28
N PHE A 179 -32.70 1.07 -3.62
CA PHE A 179 -34.04 1.61 -3.88
C PHE A 179 -34.28 2.98 -3.25
N ASN A 180 -33.49 3.36 -2.25
CA ASN A 180 -33.48 4.72 -1.71
C ASN A 180 -32.49 5.66 -2.45
N GLY A 181 -31.94 5.25 -3.59
CA GLY A 181 -31.03 6.09 -4.38
C GLY A 181 -29.70 6.39 -3.68
N PHE A 182 -29.31 5.55 -2.73
CA PHE A 182 -28.14 5.69 -1.86
C PHE A 182 -28.20 6.92 -0.94
N GLY A 183 -29.41 7.40 -0.63
CA GLY A 183 -29.65 8.39 0.43
C GLY A 183 -29.60 7.75 1.82
N GLN A 184 -29.06 8.49 2.81
CA GLN A 184 -28.94 8.02 4.20
C GLN A 184 -29.85 8.78 5.19
N ASP A 185 -30.33 9.96 4.82
CA ASP A 185 -31.01 10.87 5.75
C ASP A 185 -32.52 10.63 5.89
N ALA A 186 -33.16 10.07 4.86
CA ALA A 186 -34.58 9.77 4.84
C ALA A 186 -34.92 8.72 3.76
N ASP A 187 -36.03 8.02 3.94
CA ASP A 187 -36.64 7.22 2.88
C ASP A 187 -37.28 8.14 1.83
N THR A 188 -37.04 7.84 0.56
CA THR A 188 -37.46 8.69 -0.56
C THR A 188 -38.32 7.94 -1.58
N ASP A 189 -39.15 8.69 -2.31
CA ASP A 189 -39.97 8.13 -3.39
C ASP A 189 -39.19 8.08 -4.72
N ILE A 190 -39.52 7.09 -5.56
CA ILE A 190 -39.06 7.01 -6.96
C ILE A 190 -40.14 7.52 -7.91
N ARG A 191 -39.82 8.55 -8.70
CA ARG A 191 -40.68 9.14 -9.73
C ARG A 191 -40.05 8.97 -11.12
N SER A 192 -40.85 8.55 -12.09
CA SER A 192 -40.40 8.40 -13.48
C SER A 192 -40.63 9.70 -14.23
N GLY A 193 -39.53 10.37 -14.62
CA GLY A 193 -39.54 11.47 -15.57
C GLY A 193 -39.36 10.99 -17.01
N GLN A 194 -39.50 11.90 -17.97
CA GLN A 194 -39.36 11.57 -19.40
C GLN A 194 -37.92 11.29 -19.81
N LEU A 195 -36.95 12.03 -19.25
CA LEU A 195 -35.51 11.96 -19.62
C LEU A 195 -34.62 11.40 -18.50
N HIS A 196 -35.10 11.39 -17.27
CA HIS A 196 -34.37 10.98 -16.08
C HIS A 196 -35.35 10.35 -15.08
N LEU A 197 -34.82 9.50 -14.21
CA LEU A 197 -35.52 8.95 -13.05
C LEU A 197 -35.23 9.87 -11.86
N GLU A 198 -36.23 10.20 -11.04
CA GLU A 198 -36.02 11.01 -9.83
C GLU A 198 -36.17 10.07 -8.62
N ILE A 199 -35.13 9.97 -7.80
CA ILE A 199 -35.18 9.26 -6.51
C ILE A 199 -34.89 10.30 -5.44
N GLY A 200 -35.90 10.63 -4.63
CA GLY A 200 -35.86 11.82 -3.79
C GLY A 200 -35.71 13.09 -4.62
N GLU A 201 -34.70 13.90 -4.31
CA GLU A 201 -34.38 15.14 -5.05
C GLU A 201 -33.37 14.93 -6.19
N LYS A 202 -32.79 13.72 -6.31
CA LYS A 202 -31.67 13.45 -7.20
C LYS A 202 -32.13 12.89 -8.54
N PRO A 203 -31.68 13.45 -9.67
CA PRO A 203 -31.95 12.90 -11.00
C PRO A 203 -30.92 11.83 -11.40
N TYR A 204 -31.42 10.71 -11.93
CA TYR A 204 -30.67 9.53 -12.36
C TYR A 204 -30.82 9.34 -13.86
N GLY A 205 -29.72 8.94 -14.50
CA GLY A 205 -29.63 8.55 -15.88
C GLY A 205 -28.96 7.19 -16.01
N MET A 206 -29.10 6.57 -17.18
CA MET A 206 -28.48 5.28 -17.44
C MET A 206 -27.99 5.17 -18.87
N LEU A 207 -26.90 4.41 -19.07
CA LEU A 207 -26.40 3.98 -20.37
C LEU A 207 -26.26 2.47 -20.35
N ALA A 208 -26.53 1.82 -21.48
CA ALA A 208 -26.47 0.37 -21.60
C ALA A 208 -25.79 -0.07 -22.90
N VAL A 209 -25.11 -1.21 -22.84
CA VAL A 209 -24.63 -1.99 -23.98
C VAL A 209 -25.54 -3.20 -24.05
N ASN A 210 -26.56 -3.10 -24.89
CA ASN A 210 -27.70 -4.01 -24.93
C ASN A 210 -27.79 -4.83 -26.23
N SER A 211 -26.87 -4.61 -27.17
CA SER A 211 -26.79 -5.35 -28.43
C SER A 211 -25.35 -5.41 -28.92
N GLU A 212 -25.04 -6.42 -29.72
CA GLU A 212 -23.78 -6.60 -30.44
C GLU A 212 -23.49 -5.41 -31.37
N LEU A 213 -24.54 -4.73 -31.85
CA LEU A 213 -24.44 -3.52 -32.68
C LEU A 213 -23.82 -2.34 -31.94
N CYS A 214 -23.75 -2.40 -30.60
CA CYS A 214 -23.05 -1.40 -29.82
C CYS A 214 -21.53 -1.47 -30.02
N PHE A 215 -20.96 -2.61 -30.42
CA PHE A 215 -19.52 -2.77 -30.63
C PHE A 215 -19.14 -2.45 -32.08
N SER A 216 -18.26 -1.47 -32.27
CA SER A 216 -17.60 -1.21 -33.56
C SER A 216 -16.17 -1.73 -33.64
N GLY A 217 -15.55 -2.05 -32.50
CA GLY A 217 -14.19 -2.58 -32.38
C GLY A 217 -14.13 -3.93 -31.66
N GLY A 218 -12.90 -4.43 -31.46
CA GLY A 218 -12.64 -5.62 -30.65
C GLY A 218 -12.62 -5.32 -29.15
N VAL A 219 -12.72 -6.36 -28.34
CA VAL A 219 -12.55 -6.28 -26.87
C VAL A 219 -11.27 -7.00 -26.46
N SER A 220 -10.62 -6.52 -25.40
CA SER A 220 -9.42 -7.13 -24.82
C SER A 220 -9.53 -7.21 -23.31
N THR A 221 -8.65 -7.98 -22.65
CA THR A 221 -8.60 -8.06 -21.18
C THR A 221 -8.10 -6.75 -20.55
N SER A 222 -7.15 -6.10 -21.21
CA SER A 222 -6.55 -4.84 -20.80
C SER A 222 -6.20 -3.96 -22.00
N ARG A 223 -5.88 -2.70 -21.73
CA ARG A 223 -5.37 -1.74 -22.71
C ARG A 223 -4.28 -0.87 -22.07
N MET A 224 -3.48 -0.21 -22.90
CA MET A 224 -2.50 0.76 -22.42
C MET A 224 -3.22 1.95 -21.77
N ASN A 225 -2.74 2.38 -20.59
CA ASN A 225 -3.19 3.58 -19.93
C ASN A 225 -2.51 4.79 -20.57
N PRO A 226 -3.27 5.70 -21.23
CA PRO A 226 -2.69 6.81 -21.98
C PRO A 226 -1.97 7.84 -21.09
N ARG A 227 -2.25 7.86 -19.79
CA ARG A 227 -1.63 8.78 -18.82
C ARG A 227 -0.23 8.32 -18.40
N PHE A 228 -0.01 7.01 -18.34
CA PHE A 228 1.21 6.43 -17.77
C PHE A 228 2.11 5.74 -18.80
N SER A 229 1.58 5.38 -19.97
CA SER A 229 2.36 4.79 -21.06
C SER A 229 3.04 5.87 -21.90
N MET A 230 4.36 5.74 -22.09
CA MET A 230 5.17 6.63 -22.93
C MET A 230 6.33 5.84 -23.56
N GLY A 231 6.56 6.01 -24.87
CA GLY A 231 7.64 5.31 -25.57
C GLY A 231 7.52 3.79 -25.41
N ASP A 232 8.58 3.17 -24.88
CA ASP A 232 8.65 1.72 -24.66
C ASP A 232 7.96 1.25 -23.35
N ILE A 233 7.45 2.17 -22.53
CA ILE A 233 6.78 1.84 -21.26
C ILE A 233 5.31 1.52 -21.53
N SER A 234 4.93 0.27 -21.28
CA SER A 234 3.54 -0.20 -21.40
C SER A 234 2.88 -0.35 -20.03
N PHE A 235 2.21 0.70 -19.56
CA PHE A 235 1.39 0.64 -18.35
C PHE A 235 -0.03 0.22 -18.73
N HIS A 236 -0.56 -0.86 -18.15
CA HIS A 236 -1.88 -1.38 -18.51
C HIS A 236 -2.97 -0.96 -17.51
N GLN A 237 -4.20 -0.92 -18.01
CA GLN A 237 -5.45 -0.78 -17.26
C GLN A 237 -6.48 -1.77 -17.83
N GLY A 238 -7.50 -2.10 -17.05
CA GLY A 238 -8.61 -2.92 -17.53
C GLY A 238 -9.32 -2.25 -18.71
N PHE A 239 -9.94 -3.04 -19.57
CA PHE A 239 -10.53 -2.53 -20.81
C PHE A 239 -11.57 -1.44 -20.56
N ILE A 240 -12.43 -1.62 -19.55
CA ILE A 240 -13.47 -0.64 -19.18
C ILE A 240 -13.19 0.12 -17.88
N ASP A 241 -11.93 0.20 -17.41
CA ASP A 241 -11.58 0.86 -16.13
C ASP A 241 -11.98 2.34 -16.08
N ASN A 242 -12.15 2.98 -17.24
CA ASN A 242 -12.66 4.35 -17.36
C ASN A 242 -14.13 4.52 -16.94
N LEU A 243 -14.88 3.42 -16.85
CA LEU A 243 -16.25 3.39 -16.33
C LEU A 243 -16.33 3.10 -14.83
N GLY A 244 -15.19 2.81 -14.17
CA GLY A 244 -15.13 2.56 -12.74
C GLY A 244 -14.57 3.76 -11.98
N LEU A 245 -13.47 3.54 -11.25
CA LEU A 245 -12.87 4.54 -10.36
C LEU A 245 -12.41 5.82 -11.07
N GLU A 246 -12.02 5.76 -12.35
CA GLU A 246 -11.56 6.93 -13.09
C GLU A 246 -12.69 7.92 -13.38
N PHE A 247 -13.96 7.48 -13.45
CA PHE A 247 -15.10 8.35 -13.69
C PHE A 247 -15.33 9.37 -12.56
N SER A 248 -14.87 9.07 -11.33
CA SER A 248 -14.80 10.02 -10.20
C SER A 248 -16.15 10.67 -9.81
N ARG A 249 -17.28 9.96 -10.01
CA ARG A 249 -18.66 10.43 -9.78
C ARG A 249 -19.52 9.32 -9.19
N ASN A 250 -20.69 9.66 -8.66
CA ASN A 250 -21.63 8.66 -8.14
C ASN A 250 -22.21 7.84 -9.29
N HIS A 251 -21.99 6.54 -9.27
CA HIS A 251 -22.51 5.63 -10.28
C HIS A 251 -22.51 4.17 -9.79
N VAL A 252 -23.27 3.33 -10.48
CA VAL A 252 -23.26 1.87 -10.33
C VAL A 252 -23.04 1.26 -11.70
N VAL A 253 -22.10 0.33 -11.80
CA VAL A 253 -21.85 -0.46 -13.01
C VAL A 253 -22.40 -1.86 -12.79
N ASN A 254 -23.29 -2.30 -13.67
CA ASN A 254 -23.87 -3.64 -13.67
C ASN A 254 -23.35 -4.43 -14.86
N GLN A 255 -22.72 -5.57 -14.58
CA GLN A 255 -22.20 -6.53 -15.56
C GLN A 255 -22.97 -7.84 -15.39
N ILE A 256 -23.87 -8.12 -16.32
CA ILE A 256 -24.81 -9.24 -16.22
C ILE A 256 -24.55 -10.21 -17.36
N MET A 257 -24.49 -11.50 -17.05
CA MET A 257 -24.30 -12.59 -18.01
C MET A 257 -25.31 -13.71 -17.76
N TYR A 258 -25.94 -14.15 -18.83
CA TYR A 258 -26.84 -15.29 -18.87
C TYR A 258 -26.11 -16.43 -19.52
N LEU A 259 -25.96 -17.53 -18.79
CA LEU A 259 -25.31 -18.72 -19.31
C LEU A 259 -26.36 -19.54 -20.08
N ASP A 260 -26.34 -19.44 -21.40
CA ASP A 260 -27.32 -20.14 -22.24
C ASP A 260 -26.86 -21.55 -22.61
N ASP A 261 -27.81 -22.36 -23.07
CA ASP A 261 -27.53 -23.66 -23.67
C ASP A 261 -26.99 -23.50 -25.09
N ARG A 262 -25.79 -24.04 -25.33
CA ARG A 262 -25.14 -24.10 -26.65
C ARG A 262 -26.08 -24.73 -27.70
N SER A 263 -26.82 -25.77 -27.33
CA SER A 263 -27.73 -26.50 -28.23
C SER A 263 -28.86 -25.61 -28.75
N HIS A 264 -29.37 -24.72 -27.88
CA HIS A 264 -30.43 -23.78 -28.23
C HIS A 264 -29.94 -22.77 -29.27
N TRP A 265 -28.78 -22.17 -29.05
CA TRP A 265 -28.20 -21.19 -29.98
C TRP A 265 -27.77 -21.82 -31.30
N LEU A 266 -27.24 -23.04 -31.29
CA LEU A 266 -26.98 -23.81 -32.50
C LEU A 266 -28.26 -24.04 -33.30
N SER A 267 -29.38 -24.36 -32.64
CA SER A 267 -30.68 -24.51 -33.31
C SER A 267 -31.14 -23.21 -33.97
N ILE A 268 -31.06 -22.08 -33.27
CA ILE A 268 -31.42 -20.75 -33.79
C ILE A 268 -30.56 -20.40 -35.01
N LEU A 269 -29.24 -20.53 -34.90
CA LEU A 269 -28.30 -20.19 -35.97
C LEU A 269 -28.47 -21.11 -37.17
N ASN A 270 -28.68 -22.41 -36.97
CA ASN A 270 -28.95 -23.35 -38.06
C ASN A 270 -30.28 -23.06 -38.77
N LYS A 271 -31.34 -22.74 -38.02
CA LYS A 271 -32.63 -22.34 -38.59
C LYS A 271 -32.49 -21.07 -39.43
N ARG A 272 -31.80 -20.06 -38.90
CA ARG A 272 -31.56 -18.79 -39.61
C ARG A 272 -30.66 -18.98 -40.84
N ARG A 273 -29.66 -19.87 -40.76
CA ARG A 273 -28.84 -20.30 -41.91
C ARG A 273 -29.71 -20.94 -43.00
N GLU A 274 -30.64 -21.82 -42.64
CA GLU A 274 -31.56 -22.46 -43.59
C GLU A 274 -32.55 -21.47 -44.23
N GLU A 275 -33.06 -20.51 -43.47
CA GLU A 275 -33.95 -19.46 -43.99
C GLU A 275 -33.21 -18.52 -44.96
N LEU A 276 -31.99 -18.12 -44.59
CA LEU A 276 -31.16 -17.24 -45.41
C LEU A 276 -30.60 -17.96 -46.64
N SER A 277 -30.26 -19.25 -46.55
CA SER A 277 -29.78 -20.04 -47.69
C SER A 277 -30.84 -20.19 -48.79
N LYS A 278 -32.11 -20.28 -48.41
CA LYS A 278 -33.26 -20.25 -49.33
C LYS A 278 -33.49 -18.87 -49.95
N SER A 279 -33.02 -17.81 -49.29
CA SER A 279 -33.30 -16.40 -49.64
C SER A 279 -32.10 -15.64 -50.26
N ILE A 280 -31.00 -16.33 -50.57
CA ILE A 280 -29.76 -15.74 -51.12
C ILE A 280 -30.02 -14.96 -52.41
N ARG A 281 -30.98 -15.41 -53.23
CA ARG A 281 -31.30 -14.79 -54.53
C ARG A 281 -31.99 -13.42 -54.43
N PHE A 282 -32.39 -12.98 -53.22
CA PHE A 282 -33.19 -11.77 -53.00
C PHE A 282 -32.39 -10.56 -52.49
N GLY A 283 -31.06 -10.64 -52.34
CA GLY A 283 -30.23 -9.47 -52.01
C GLY A 283 -28.81 -9.78 -51.56
N THR A 284 -27.86 -8.89 -51.88
CA THR A 284 -26.43 -9.00 -51.53
C THR A 284 -26.18 -8.97 -50.01
N GLN A 285 -27.04 -8.32 -49.23
CA GLN A 285 -26.96 -8.30 -47.76
C GLN A 285 -27.23 -9.67 -47.12
N ASN A 286 -28.17 -10.46 -47.65
CA ASN A 286 -28.48 -11.79 -47.12
C ASN A 286 -27.29 -12.75 -47.27
N LYS A 287 -26.53 -12.62 -48.36
CA LYS A 287 -25.31 -13.38 -48.59
C LYS A 287 -24.24 -13.07 -47.54
N VAL A 288 -24.02 -11.79 -47.24
CA VAL A 288 -23.05 -11.34 -46.23
C VAL A 288 -23.43 -11.84 -44.82
N ILE A 289 -24.72 -11.81 -44.47
CA ILE A 289 -25.21 -12.31 -43.18
C ILE A 289 -25.04 -13.83 -43.10
N LEU A 290 -25.34 -14.56 -44.18
CA LEU A 290 -25.15 -16.00 -44.24
C LEU A 290 -23.68 -16.39 -44.05
N GLU A 291 -22.76 -15.75 -44.76
CA GLU A 291 -21.31 -15.97 -44.62
C GLU A 291 -20.84 -15.74 -43.18
N ARG A 292 -21.36 -14.71 -42.50
CA ARG A 292 -21.07 -14.46 -41.08
C ARG A 292 -21.63 -15.56 -40.17
N ILE A 293 -22.87 -16.00 -40.38
CA ILE A 293 -23.48 -17.08 -39.59
C ILE A 293 -22.69 -18.38 -39.78
N GLU A 294 -22.29 -18.71 -41.01
CA GLU A 294 -21.47 -19.90 -41.29
C GLU A 294 -20.10 -19.83 -40.62
N LYS A 295 -19.46 -18.65 -40.61
CA LYS A 295 -18.22 -18.43 -39.87
C LYS A 295 -18.40 -18.65 -38.37
N ILE A 296 -19.44 -18.05 -37.77
CA ILE A 296 -19.76 -18.20 -36.34
C ILE A 296 -20.05 -19.66 -35.99
N LEU A 297 -20.87 -20.35 -36.79
CA LEU A 297 -21.14 -21.78 -36.62
C LEU A 297 -19.85 -22.61 -36.73
N GLY A 298 -18.96 -22.26 -37.66
CA GLY A 298 -17.65 -22.89 -37.80
C GLY A 298 -16.76 -22.70 -36.56
N GLU A 299 -16.76 -21.51 -35.97
CA GLU A 299 -16.02 -21.19 -34.75
C GLU A 299 -16.60 -21.93 -33.53
N ILE A 300 -17.92 -21.88 -33.33
CA ILE A 300 -18.61 -22.61 -32.25
C ILE A 300 -18.39 -24.12 -32.36
N ASN A 301 -18.37 -24.69 -33.56
CA ASN A 301 -18.16 -26.12 -33.76
C ASN A 301 -16.68 -26.54 -33.63
N ARG A 302 -15.72 -25.62 -33.80
CA ARG A 302 -14.29 -25.89 -33.64
C ARG A 302 -13.83 -25.80 -32.19
N ASP A 303 -14.50 -24.96 -31.39
CA ASP A 303 -14.16 -24.74 -29.99
C ASP A 303 -15.24 -25.35 -29.09
N ASP A 304 -15.04 -26.59 -28.67
CA ASP A 304 -15.96 -27.26 -27.74
C ASP A 304 -16.01 -26.62 -26.34
N GLN A 305 -15.07 -25.73 -26.03
CA GLN A 305 -15.07 -24.97 -24.78
C GLN A 305 -15.78 -23.61 -24.91
N ALA A 306 -16.17 -23.20 -26.12
CA ALA A 306 -16.89 -21.95 -26.34
C ALA A 306 -18.26 -22.00 -25.66
N ARG A 307 -18.48 -21.06 -24.73
CA ARG A 307 -19.74 -20.92 -24.02
C ARG A 307 -20.43 -19.64 -24.46
N ILE A 308 -21.58 -19.79 -25.14
CA ILE A 308 -22.38 -18.65 -25.57
C ILE A 308 -23.13 -18.08 -24.37
N ILE A 309 -23.11 -16.76 -24.25
CA ILE A 309 -23.85 -16.00 -23.26
C ILE A 309 -24.72 -14.95 -23.92
N ARG A 310 -25.80 -14.58 -23.25
CA ARG A 310 -26.40 -13.26 -23.41
C ARG A 310 -25.84 -12.34 -22.33
N GLY A 311 -25.46 -11.11 -22.66
CA GLY A 311 -24.88 -10.16 -21.73
C GLY A 311 -25.61 -8.82 -21.71
N GLN A 312 -25.46 -8.10 -20.62
CA GLN A 312 -25.90 -6.71 -20.45
C GLN A 312 -24.85 -5.98 -19.61
N LEU A 313 -24.36 -4.86 -20.12
CA LEU A 313 -23.57 -3.91 -19.34
C LEU A 313 -24.38 -2.63 -19.22
N ASN A 314 -24.64 -2.14 -18.01
CA ASN A 314 -25.27 -0.84 -17.82
C ASN A 314 -24.62 -0.03 -16.71
N VAL A 315 -24.67 1.30 -16.86
CA VAL A 315 -24.11 2.26 -15.92
C VAL A 315 -25.23 3.19 -15.47
N LEU A 316 -25.63 3.08 -14.21
CA LEU A 316 -26.54 4.01 -13.54
C LEU A 316 -25.70 5.14 -12.94
N PHE A 317 -26.03 6.40 -13.24
CA PHE A 317 -25.29 7.55 -12.75
C PHE A 317 -26.24 8.66 -12.32
N TRP A 318 -25.83 9.47 -11.34
CA TRP A 318 -26.65 10.54 -10.81
C TRP A 318 -25.80 11.72 -10.32
N SER A 319 -26.47 12.85 -10.11
CA SER A 319 -25.90 14.07 -9.55
C SER A 319 -26.89 14.70 -8.58
N GLU A 320 -26.44 15.66 -7.78
CA GLU A 320 -27.34 16.47 -6.94
C GLU A 320 -28.21 17.40 -7.80
N GLU A 321 -27.65 17.91 -8.90
CA GLU A 321 -28.33 18.85 -9.78
C GLU A 321 -28.66 18.24 -11.15
N LYS A 322 -29.84 18.58 -11.69
CA LYS A 322 -30.29 18.14 -13.03
C LYS A 322 -29.43 18.66 -14.18
N SER A 323 -28.88 19.86 -14.04
CA SER A 323 -27.97 20.47 -15.03
C SER A 323 -26.72 19.62 -15.26
N GLN A 324 -26.21 18.97 -14.20
CA GLN A 324 -24.98 18.19 -14.24
C GLN A 324 -25.19 16.80 -14.85
N LEU A 325 -26.41 16.24 -14.77
CA LEU A 325 -26.70 14.88 -15.27
C LEU A 325 -26.38 14.72 -16.76
N SER A 326 -26.73 15.71 -17.59
CA SER A 326 -26.43 15.67 -19.03
C SER A 326 -24.92 15.70 -19.30
N LYS A 327 -24.14 16.41 -18.48
CA LYS A 327 -22.68 16.46 -18.59
C LYS A 327 -22.06 15.11 -18.22
N LEU A 328 -22.55 14.47 -17.15
CA LEU A 328 -22.13 13.13 -16.73
C LEU A 328 -22.41 12.09 -17.82
N GLY A 329 -23.64 12.09 -18.36
CA GLY A 329 -23.99 11.19 -19.47
C GLY A 329 -23.13 11.43 -20.71
N GLY A 330 -22.77 12.69 -21.01
CA GLY A 330 -21.83 13.03 -22.09
C GLY A 330 -20.42 12.47 -21.86
N GLN A 331 -19.91 12.57 -20.63
CA GLN A 331 -18.59 12.02 -20.27
C GLN A 331 -18.54 10.49 -20.41
N LEU A 332 -19.56 9.78 -19.91
CA LEU A 332 -19.66 8.32 -20.05
C LEU A 332 -19.80 7.89 -21.52
N LYS A 333 -20.59 8.62 -22.33
CA LYS A 333 -20.66 8.37 -23.78
C LYS A 333 -19.31 8.55 -24.46
N GLY A 334 -18.54 9.57 -24.06
CA GLY A 334 -17.16 9.76 -24.54
C GLY A 334 -16.27 8.57 -24.17
N ALA A 335 -16.28 8.18 -22.90
CA ALA A 335 -15.51 7.05 -22.39
C ALA A 335 -15.83 5.72 -23.10
N LEU A 336 -17.10 5.46 -23.41
CA LEU A 336 -17.51 4.29 -24.19
C LEU A 336 -17.13 4.41 -25.67
N LYS A 337 -17.24 5.61 -26.25
CA LYS A 337 -16.84 5.84 -27.64
C LYS A 337 -15.34 5.63 -27.85
N ASP A 338 -14.50 5.99 -26.88
CA ASP A 338 -13.06 5.73 -26.89
C ASP A 338 -12.72 4.23 -26.83
N LEU A 339 -13.70 3.39 -26.50
CA LEU A 339 -13.62 1.93 -26.53
C LEU A 339 -14.26 1.32 -27.77
N ASP A 340 -14.63 2.15 -28.76
CA ASP A 340 -15.43 1.74 -29.91
C ASP A 340 -16.77 1.11 -29.51
N ILE A 341 -17.38 1.62 -28.42
CA ILE A 341 -18.70 1.20 -27.94
C ILE A 341 -19.70 2.37 -28.06
N ARG A 342 -20.79 2.14 -28.79
CA ARG A 342 -21.90 3.07 -28.91
C ARG A 342 -23.05 2.65 -27.98
N PRO A 343 -23.26 3.32 -26.82
CA PRO A 343 -24.30 2.92 -25.88
C PRO A 343 -25.72 3.25 -26.36
N TYR A 344 -26.66 2.44 -25.88
CA TYR A 344 -28.08 2.76 -25.80
C TYR A 344 -28.39 3.59 -24.55
N GLN A 345 -29.29 4.57 -24.68
CA GLN A 345 -29.75 5.38 -23.55
C GLN A 345 -31.26 5.18 -23.37
N PRO A 346 -31.70 4.41 -22.37
CA PRO A 346 -33.12 4.24 -22.09
C PRO A 346 -33.74 5.55 -21.57
N SER A 347 -35.04 5.74 -21.84
CA SER A 347 -35.80 6.93 -21.42
C SER A 347 -37.24 6.57 -21.02
N GLY A 348 -37.91 7.47 -20.29
CA GLY A 348 -39.27 7.26 -19.80
C GLY A 348 -39.46 5.94 -19.05
N LYS A 349 -40.43 5.13 -19.49
CA LYS A 349 -40.75 3.83 -18.88
C LYS A 349 -39.62 2.81 -19.00
N GLU A 350 -38.82 2.88 -20.07
CA GLU A 350 -37.70 1.97 -20.28
C GLU A 350 -36.59 2.22 -19.26
N LEU A 351 -36.32 3.49 -18.93
CA LEU A 351 -35.36 3.82 -17.88
C LEU A 351 -35.78 3.24 -16.53
N GLN A 352 -37.07 3.34 -16.19
CA GLN A 352 -37.62 2.72 -14.98
C GLN A 352 -37.49 1.19 -15.03
N ARG A 353 -37.78 0.56 -16.17
CA ARG A 353 -37.63 -0.90 -16.35
C ARG A 353 -36.18 -1.32 -16.11
N TYR A 354 -35.23 -0.68 -16.79
CA TYR A 354 -33.81 -1.00 -16.66
C TYR A 354 -33.31 -0.82 -15.22
N PHE A 355 -33.74 0.23 -14.51
CA PHE A 355 -33.39 0.42 -13.11
C PHE A 355 -33.90 -0.75 -12.25
N LEU A 356 -35.19 -1.09 -12.33
CA LEU A 356 -35.76 -2.19 -11.53
C LEU A 356 -35.14 -3.56 -11.86
N THR A 357 -34.88 -3.80 -13.14
CA THR A 357 -34.26 -5.06 -13.61
C THR A 357 -32.76 -5.12 -13.31
N SER A 358 -32.09 -3.99 -13.07
CA SER A 358 -30.66 -3.98 -12.70
C SER A 358 -30.41 -4.21 -11.21
N TYR A 359 -31.46 -4.44 -10.42
CA TYR A 359 -31.34 -4.92 -9.04
C TYR A 359 -31.10 -6.43 -9.01
N PHE A 360 -30.24 -6.90 -8.10
CA PHE A 360 -29.82 -8.30 -8.09
C PHE A 360 -31.01 -9.25 -7.92
N GLY A 361 -30.96 -10.33 -8.69
CA GLY A 361 -32.03 -11.33 -8.77
C GLY A 361 -33.34 -10.88 -9.38
N PHE A 362 -33.42 -9.65 -9.90
CA PHE A 362 -34.44 -9.24 -10.89
C PHE A 362 -33.86 -9.14 -12.30
N SER A 363 -32.54 -9.28 -12.45
CA SER A 363 -31.82 -9.29 -13.72
C SER A 363 -32.49 -10.14 -14.78
N SER A 364 -33.00 -11.33 -14.44
CA SER A 364 -33.70 -12.23 -15.37
C SER A 364 -34.93 -11.64 -16.08
N GLY A 365 -35.38 -10.43 -15.71
CA GLY A 365 -36.45 -9.70 -16.36
C GLY A 365 -36.04 -8.90 -17.61
N PHE A 366 -34.78 -8.90 -18.03
CA PHE A 366 -34.38 -8.27 -19.31
C PHE A 366 -34.97 -9.03 -20.51
N CYS A 367 -35.41 -8.28 -21.52
CA CYS A 367 -35.89 -8.87 -22.78
C CYS A 367 -34.69 -9.29 -23.63
N ASN A 368 -34.90 -10.22 -24.58
CA ASN A 368 -33.83 -10.63 -25.50
C ASN A 368 -33.30 -9.46 -26.34
N GLU A 369 -34.16 -8.49 -26.67
CA GLU A 369 -33.78 -7.28 -27.41
C GLU A 369 -32.88 -6.33 -26.58
N ASP A 370 -32.85 -6.52 -25.26
CA ASP A 370 -31.97 -5.75 -24.37
C ASP A 370 -30.65 -6.48 -24.09
N LEU A 371 -30.38 -7.63 -24.70
CA LEU A 371 -29.19 -8.43 -24.40
C LEU A 371 -28.35 -8.65 -25.65
N TYR A 372 -27.02 -8.46 -25.54
CA TYR A 372 -26.09 -8.84 -26.59
C TYR A 372 -25.71 -10.31 -26.48
N VAL A 373 -25.54 -11.01 -27.59
CA VAL A 373 -25.08 -12.40 -27.64
C VAL A 373 -23.58 -12.41 -27.93
N SER A 374 -22.81 -13.12 -27.11
CA SER A 374 -21.36 -13.26 -27.31
C SER A 374 -20.81 -14.54 -26.68
N ASP A 375 -19.52 -14.81 -26.87
CA ASP A 375 -18.82 -15.84 -26.11
C ASP A 375 -18.48 -15.32 -24.71
N LEU A 376 -18.49 -16.21 -23.71
CA LEU A 376 -18.18 -15.89 -22.32
C LEU A 376 -16.85 -15.13 -22.17
N ARG A 377 -15.81 -15.49 -22.94
CA ARG A 377 -14.50 -14.81 -22.91
C ARG A 377 -14.62 -13.35 -23.34
N HIS A 378 -15.41 -13.05 -24.37
CA HIS A 378 -15.65 -11.67 -24.80
C HIS A 378 -16.43 -10.88 -23.75
N GLY A 379 -17.43 -11.51 -23.13
CA GLY A 379 -18.17 -10.90 -22.03
C GLY A 379 -17.25 -10.53 -20.85
N LEU A 380 -16.33 -11.43 -20.49
CA LEU A 380 -15.38 -11.23 -19.40
C LEU A 380 -14.35 -10.12 -19.67
N CYS A 381 -14.11 -9.74 -20.92
CA CYS A 381 -13.31 -8.54 -21.23
C CYS A 381 -13.98 -7.25 -20.74
N LEU A 382 -15.30 -7.26 -20.52
CA LEU A 382 -16.06 -6.13 -19.98
C LEU A 382 -16.19 -6.18 -18.45
N TRP A 383 -15.36 -6.96 -17.75
CA TRP A 383 -15.32 -7.00 -16.29
C TRP A 383 -14.40 -5.94 -15.68
N LEU A 384 -14.86 -5.33 -14.60
CA LEU A 384 -14.07 -4.43 -13.77
C LEU A 384 -13.34 -5.29 -12.74
N ASN A 385 -12.02 -5.23 -12.77
CA ASN A 385 -11.15 -6.13 -12.01
C ASN A 385 -10.40 -5.44 -10.87
N ASN A 386 -10.64 -4.14 -10.64
CA ASN A 386 -9.85 -3.32 -9.73
C ASN A 386 -10.74 -2.64 -8.67
N THR A 387 -10.16 -2.33 -7.52
CA THR A 387 -10.79 -1.54 -6.44
C THR A 387 -9.91 -0.38 -5.99
N SER A 388 -10.44 0.48 -5.11
CA SER A 388 -9.69 1.60 -4.53
C SER A 388 -8.49 1.10 -3.72
N TYR A 389 -7.54 1.98 -3.46
CA TYR A 389 -6.45 1.66 -2.54
C TYR A 389 -7.00 1.27 -1.17
N THR A 390 -6.48 0.18 -0.63
CA THR A 390 -6.91 -0.41 0.63
C THR A 390 -5.96 -0.01 1.75
N SER A 391 -6.52 0.37 2.89
CA SER A 391 -5.74 0.65 4.10
C SER A 391 -5.54 -0.64 4.88
N ASP A 392 -4.30 -0.95 5.21
CA ASP A 392 -3.98 -2.00 6.19
C ASP A 392 -4.44 -1.56 7.59
N GLY A 393 -4.60 -2.52 8.52
CA GLY A 393 -5.05 -2.23 9.89
C GLY A 393 -4.05 -1.38 10.70
N ALA A 394 -2.76 -1.54 10.41
CA ALA A 394 -1.65 -0.81 10.99
C ALA A 394 -0.66 -0.38 9.90
N GLY A 395 0.38 0.35 10.29
CA GLY A 395 1.48 0.73 9.40
C GLY A 395 1.60 2.24 9.18
N ILE A 396 2.30 2.58 8.11
CA ILE A 396 2.67 3.96 7.78
C ILE A 396 1.63 4.56 6.84
N ILE A 397 1.21 5.78 7.15
CA ILE A 397 0.25 6.56 6.36
C ILE A 397 0.99 7.18 5.18
N PHE A 398 0.47 6.86 4.00
CA PHE A 398 0.70 7.53 2.73
C PHE A 398 -0.64 8.02 2.19
N ASN A 399 -0.68 8.44 0.93
CA ASN A 399 -1.90 8.80 0.24
C ASN A 399 -2.11 7.89 -0.97
N ASP A 400 -3.37 7.64 -1.30
CA ASP A 400 -3.70 6.95 -2.53
C ASP A 400 -3.29 7.78 -3.76
N ARG A 401 -3.02 7.09 -4.87
CA ARG A 401 -2.59 7.76 -6.11
C ARG A 401 -3.75 8.37 -6.88
N LEU A 402 -4.98 7.95 -6.61
CA LEU A 402 -6.12 8.38 -7.40
C LEU A 402 -6.71 9.69 -6.86
N GLN A 403 -6.90 9.81 -5.55
CA GLN A 403 -7.75 10.86 -4.94
C GLN A 403 -7.07 11.65 -3.82
N ASN A 404 -5.82 11.30 -3.49
CA ASN A 404 -5.03 11.82 -2.38
C ASN A 404 -5.72 11.67 -1.02
N ILE A 405 -6.34 10.52 -0.75
CA ILE A 405 -6.81 10.19 0.59
C ILE A 405 -5.78 9.36 1.38
N PRO A 406 -5.70 9.52 2.70
CA PRO A 406 -4.79 8.74 3.53
C PRO A 406 -5.06 7.23 3.45
N VAL A 407 -4.01 6.44 3.26
CA VAL A 407 -4.02 4.97 3.27
C VAL A 407 -2.85 4.46 4.10
N ARG A 408 -3.10 3.49 5.00
CA ARG A 408 -2.04 2.84 5.77
C ARG A 408 -1.46 1.66 5.01
N LYS A 409 -0.15 1.52 5.02
CA LYS A 409 0.56 0.33 4.53
C LYS A 409 1.43 -0.26 5.62
N ASP A 410 1.15 -1.52 5.95
CA ASP A 410 1.87 -2.28 6.97
C ASP A 410 3.19 -2.82 6.42
N VAL A 411 4.22 -1.99 6.54
CA VAL A 411 5.61 -2.30 6.20
C VAL A 411 6.37 -2.99 7.34
N TRP A 412 5.72 -3.18 8.50
CA TRP A 412 6.28 -3.92 9.63
C TRP A 412 5.89 -5.40 9.59
N ASP A 413 4.68 -5.69 9.11
CA ASP A 413 4.11 -7.01 8.84
C ASP A 413 4.36 -8.01 9.99
N GLU A 414 3.80 -7.68 11.16
CA GLU A 414 4.03 -8.43 12.40
C GLU A 414 3.68 -9.92 12.26
N GLY A 415 2.63 -10.22 11.49
CA GLY A 415 2.20 -11.58 11.16
C GLY A 415 2.98 -12.26 10.02
N LYS A 416 4.00 -11.60 9.45
CA LYS A 416 4.83 -12.10 8.34
C LYS A 416 4.02 -12.65 7.16
N LYS A 417 2.93 -11.94 6.80
CA LYS A 417 2.02 -12.33 5.72
C LYS A 417 2.65 -12.10 4.33
N ARG A 418 3.45 -11.04 4.19
CA ARG A 418 4.06 -10.56 2.95
C ARG A 418 5.58 -10.63 2.96
N ILE A 419 6.21 -10.36 4.10
CA ILE A 419 7.66 -10.24 4.24
C ILE A 419 8.22 -11.09 5.41
N LYS A 420 9.44 -11.57 5.23
CA LYS A 420 10.23 -12.33 6.23
C LYS A 420 11.20 -11.45 7.01
N ALA A 421 11.66 -10.36 6.39
CA ALA A 421 12.57 -9.38 6.98
C ALA A 421 11.98 -7.98 6.76
N ARG A 422 12.17 -7.09 7.74
CA ARG A 422 11.58 -5.75 7.75
C ARG A 422 12.51 -4.67 7.22
N ASN A 423 13.70 -5.08 6.78
CA ASN A 423 14.70 -4.13 6.31
C ASN A 423 14.23 -3.46 5.03
N PHE A 424 14.56 -2.18 4.91
CA PHE A 424 14.10 -1.34 3.83
C PHE A 424 15.22 -0.54 3.18
N ALA A 425 14.97 -0.08 1.96
CA ALA A 425 15.85 0.85 1.26
C ALA A 425 15.02 1.98 0.65
N ILE A 426 15.54 3.20 0.72
CA ILE A 426 14.98 4.38 0.06
C ILE A 426 15.92 4.79 -1.07
N PHE A 427 15.44 4.74 -2.30
CA PHE A 427 16.15 5.20 -3.49
C PHE A 427 15.56 6.52 -3.97
N ALA A 428 16.36 7.59 -3.93
CA ALA A 428 15.88 8.91 -4.32
C ALA A 428 17.03 9.80 -4.81
N PRO A 429 16.97 10.35 -6.04
CA PRO A 429 17.93 11.35 -6.52
C PRO A 429 18.00 12.60 -5.64
N THR A 430 19.04 13.42 -5.84
CA THR A 430 19.21 14.66 -5.07
C THR A 430 18.10 15.65 -5.42
N GLY A 431 17.49 16.26 -4.40
CA GLY A 431 16.38 17.20 -4.57
C GLY A 431 14.99 16.58 -4.67
N GLU A 432 14.85 15.25 -4.78
CA GLU A 432 13.55 14.57 -4.90
C GLU A 432 12.82 14.36 -3.56
N GLY A 433 13.39 14.84 -2.45
CA GLY A 433 12.77 14.77 -1.11
C GLY A 433 13.05 13.47 -0.34
N LYS A 434 14.26 12.92 -0.42
CA LYS A 434 14.61 11.70 0.36
C LYS A 434 14.43 11.91 1.86
N SER A 435 15.02 12.95 2.43
CA SER A 435 14.90 13.27 3.86
C SER A 435 13.46 13.55 4.26
N PHE A 436 12.66 14.10 3.35
CA PHE A 436 11.24 14.37 3.56
C PHE A 436 10.45 13.05 3.69
N LEU A 437 10.68 12.08 2.79
CA LEU A 437 10.09 10.75 2.86
C LEU A 437 10.56 9.99 4.11
N ALA A 438 11.86 10.04 4.42
CA ALA A 438 12.44 9.38 5.59
C ALA A 438 11.83 9.92 6.89
N ASN A 439 11.74 11.26 7.03
CA ASN A 439 11.07 11.89 8.16
C ASN A 439 9.60 11.47 8.29
N ASN A 440 8.86 11.34 7.17
CA ASN A 440 7.47 10.84 7.20
C ASN A 440 7.36 9.43 7.78
N ILE A 441 8.26 8.53 7.37
CA ILE A 441 8.26 7.13 7.83
C ILE A 441 8.69 7.06 9.30
N LEU A 442 9.84 7.66 9.63
CA LEU A 442 10.45 7.56 10.95
C LEU A 442 9.60 8.23 12.03
N ARG A 443 9.05 9.41 11.76
CA ARG A 443 8.15 10.09 12.70
C ARG A 443 6.98 9.19 13.11
N GLN A 444 6.32 8.55 12.14
CA GLN A 444 5.17 7.70 12.42
C GLN A 444 5.57 6.45 13.22
N TYR A 445 6.77 5.89 12.99
CA TYR A 445 7.28 4.81 13.83
C TYR A 445 7.58 5.27 15.26
N PHE A 446 8.22 6.42 15.41
CA PHE A 446 8.55 7.02 16.70
C PHE A 446 7.30 7.31 17.53
N GLU A 447 6.29 7.94 16.93
CA GLU A 447 5.00 8.22 17.57
C GLU A 447 4.26 6.93 17.97
N ASN A 448 4.50 5.82 17.26
CA ASN A 448 3.99 4.49 17.62
C ASN A 448 4.91 3.72 18.60
N GLY A 449 5.82 4.41 19.29
CA GLY A 449 6.68 3.82 20.33
C GLY A 449 7.89 3.03 19.84
N THR A 450 8.29 3.19 18.57
CA THR A 450 9.49 2.52 18.02
C THR A 450 10.74 3.30 18.37
N ARG A 451 11.78 2.63 18.91
CA ARG A 451 13.09 3.23 19.14
C ARG A 451 13.83 3.45 17.82
N LEU A 452 14.47 4.60 17.67
CA LEU A 452 15.16 5.01 16.46
C LEU A 452 16.62 5.33 16.76
N VAL A 453 17.52 4.74 15.97
CA VAL A 453 18.93 5.14 15.89
C VAL A 453 19.20 5.62 14.47
N ILE A 454 19.50 6.89 14.28
CA ILE A 454 19.73 7.52 12.98
C ILE A 454 21.20 7.91 12.87
N ILE A 455 21.87 7.44 11.81
CA ILE A 455 23.22 7.86 11.45
C ILE A 455 23.10 8.81 10.25
N ASP A 456 23.31 10.09 10.52
CA ASP A 456 23.09 11.19 9.59
C ASP A 456 24.41 11.88 9.20
N LEU A 457 24.53 12.23 7.92
CA LEU A 457 25.65 12.98 7.35
C LEU A 457 25.23 14.36 6.83
N GLY A 458 23.97 14.76 6.97
CA GLY A 458 23.42 16.00 6.42
C GLY A 458 22.59 16.87 7.37
N GLY A 459 22.51 16.53 8.67
CA GLY A 459 21.74 17.30 9.67
C GLY A 459 20.24 17.39 9.38
N SER A 460 19.70 16.44 8.61
CA SER A 460 18.33 16.46 8.09
C SER A 460 17.26 16.10 9.13
N TYR A 461 17.66 15.53 10.27
CA TYR A 461 16.74 15.03 11.30
C TYR A 461 16.75 15.86 12.59
N SER A 462 17.61 16.87 12.72
CA SER A 462 17.72 17.64 13.96
C SER A 462 16.39 18.34 14.30
N LYS A 463 15.67 18.89 13.31
CA LYS A 463 14.35 19.51 13.56
C LYS A 463 13.28 18.50 14.00
N PHE A 464 13.29 17.30 13.42
CA PHE A 464 12.41 16.21 13.85
C PHE A 464 12.65 15.87 15.32
N ALA A 465 13.91 15.86 15.73
CA ALA A 465 14.32 15.62 17.11
C ALA A 465 13.84 16.72 18.07
N LEU A 466 13.89 17.99 17.66
CA LEU A 466 13.44 19.15 18.45
C LEU A 466 11.91 19.17 18.73
N LEU A 467 11.12 18.35 18.04
CA LEU A 467 9.70 18.18 18.37
C LEU A 467 9.47 17.33 19.63
N TYR A 468 10.46 16.54 20.05
CA TYR A 468 10.34 15.57 21.15
C TYR A 468 11.47 15.70 22.16
N PRO A 469 11.68 16.89 22.77
CA PRO A 469 12.88 17.21 23.55
C PRO A 469 13.17 16.23 24.71
N ASP A 470 12.13 15.65 25.31
CA ASP A 470 12.26 14.75 26.46
C ASP A 470 12.76 13.34 26.08
N ASP A 471 12.51 12.90 24.84
CA ASP A 471 12.75 11.52 24.37
C ASP A 471 13.91 11.39 23.37
N GLN A 472 14.62 12.49 23.09
CA GLN A 472 15.67 12.55 22.08
C GLN A 472 17.08 12.85 22.64
N VAL A 473 18.10 12.44 21.88
CA VAL A 473 19.49 12.87 22.04
C VAL A 473 20.13 13.01 20.65
N VAL A 474 20.78 14.16 20.42
CA VAL A 474 21.57 14.41 19.20
C VAL A 474 23.03 14.47 19.60
N LEU A 475 23.83 13.60 18.98
CA LEU A 475 25.25 13.45 19.22
C LEU A 475 25.97 14.03 18.02
N ARG A 476 26.55 15.21 18.23
CA ARG A 476 27.33 15.96 17.24
C ARG A 476 28.68 16.29 17.87
N TYR A 477 29.74 16.20 17.08
CA TYR A 477 31.03 16.76 17.46
C TYR A 477 30.97 18.28 17.32
N GLU A 478 31.25 19.00 18.39
CA GLU A 478 31.50 20.44 18.35
C GLU A 478 32.83 20.68 19.08
N ASP A 479 33.71 21.48 18.48
CA ASP A 479 35.03 21.74 19.04
C ASP A 479 34.93 22.30 20.48
N GLY A 480 35.62 21.64 21.42
CA GLY A 480 35.60 21.99 22.84
C GLY A 480 34.32 21.61 23.61
N LYS A 481 33.39 20.85 23.03
CA LYS A 481 32.20 20.32 23.74
C LYS A 481 32.25 18.80 23.88
N ASN A 482 31.82 18.32 25.04
CA ASN A 482 31.71 16.89 25.30
C ASN A 482 30.63 16.22 24.43
N LEU A 483 30.79 14.92 24.18
CA LEU A 483 29.78 14.13 23.47
C LEU A 483 28.59 13.75 24.37
N GLY A 484 28.65 14.06 25.67
CA GLY A 484 27.60 13.73 26.63
C GLY A 484 27.41 12.23 26.88
N ILE A 485 28.39 11.40 26.53
CA ILE A 485 28.36 9.95 26.73
C ILE A 485 29.62 9.51 27.48
N ASN A 486 29.41 8.73 28.53
CA ASN A 486 30.48 8.04 29.23
C ASN A 486 30.42 6.53 28.93
N PRO A 487 31.35 5.98 28.12
CA PRO A 487 31.40 4.54 27.81
C PRO A 487 31.63 3.66 29.04
N PHE A 488 32.34 4.18 30.06
CA PHE A 488 32.72 3.46 31.28
C PHE A 488 31.63 3.47 32.36
N TYR A 489 30.58 4.27 32.20
CA TYR A 489 29.50 4.40 33.18
C TYR A 489 28.76 3.09 33.44
N MET A 490 28.80 2.56 34.67
CA MET A 490 28.01 1.39 35.08
C MET A 490 26.78 1.79 35.89
N ALA A 491 25.62 1.19 35.59
CA ALA A 491 24.41 1.43 36.36
C ALA A 491 24.37 0.66 37.70
N GLY A 492 25.12 -0.43 37.81
CA GLY A 492 25.25 -1.25 39.01
C GLY A 492 26.25 -2.41 38.84
N PRO A 493 26.49 -3.22 39.88
CA PRO A 493 27.48 -4.30 39.85
C PRO A 493 27.20 -5.40 38.81
N ASP A 494 25.92 -5.65 38.52
CA ASP A 494 25.46 -6.67 37.55
C ASP A 494 25.67 -6.25 36.09
N ASP A 495 26.04 -4.99 35.83
CA ASP A 495 26.26 -4.44 34.49
C ASP A 495 27.62 -4.88 33.89
N LEU A 496 28.55 -5.39 34.71
CA LEU A 496 29.87 -5.86 34.28
C LEU A 496 29.81 -7.27 33.65
N SER A 497 29.16 -7.40 32.50
CA SER A 497 29.11 -8.65 31.74
C SER A 497 30.39 -8.90 30.94
N PRO A 498 30.73 -10.18 30.62
CA PRO A 498 31.85 -10.49 29.73
C PRO A 498 31.78 -9.73 28.40
N GLU A 499 30.59 -9.64 27.79
CA GLU A 499 30.34 -8.89 26.55
C GLU A 499 30.70 -7.40 26.69
N ARG A 500 30.34 -6.78 27.82
CA ARG A 500 30.68 -5.38 28.08
C ARG A 500 32.19 -5.15 28.17
N ILE A 501 32.90 -6.09 28.78
CA ILE A 501 34.36 -6.05 28.85
C ILE A 501 34.96 -6.24 27.45
N GLU A 502 34.36 -7.08 26.60
CA GLU A 502 34.77 -7.17 25.19
C GLU A 502 34.53 -5.88 24.42
N ASP A 503 33.38 -5.23 24.61
CA ASP A 503 33.04 -3.96 23.98
C ASP A 503 33.99 -2.84 24.42
N LEU A 504 34.27 -2.72 25.72
CA LEU A 504 35.21 -1.72 26.26
C LEU A 504 36.67 -2.02 25.90
N ALA A 505 37.06 -3.29 25.82
CA ALA A 505 38.38 -3.65 25.30
C ALA A 505 38.47 -3.25 23.81
N GLY A 506 37.44 -3.55 23.02
CA GLY A 506 37.35 -3.10 21.63
C GLY A 506 37.44 -1.58 21.51
N PHE A 507 36.75 -0.84 22.38
CA PHE A 507 36.82 0.62 22.44
C PHE A 507 38.23 1.14 22.64
N LEU A 508 38.89 0.67 23.69
CA LEU A 508 40.23 1.12 24.05
C LEU A 508 41.26 0.73 22.98
N LEU A 509 41.09 -0.44 22.36
CA LEU A 509 41.93 -0.83 21.23
C LEU A 509 41.72 0.07 20.02
N GLU A 510 40.49 0.48 19.73
CA GLU A 510 40.22 1.40 18.62
C GLU A 510 40.84 2.78 18.87
N LEU A 511 40.77 3.30 20.11
CA LEU A 511 41.42 4.55 20.52
C LEU A 511 42.96 4.50 20.46
N THR A 512 43.55 3.33 20.71
CA THR A 512 45.01 3.14 20.82
C THR A 512 45.61 2.40 19.62
N SER A 513 44.80 2.06 18.62
CA SER A 513 45.22 1.37 17.42
C SER A 513 45.74 2.36 16.38
N SER A 514 46.94 2.11 15.87
CA SER A 514 47.49 2.79 14.68
C SER A 514 47.03 2.15 13.36
N GLY A 515 45.99 1.32 13.38
CA GLY A 515 45.49 0.55 12.23
C GLY A 515 46.06 -0.87 12.10
N LEU A 516 46.80 -1.37 13.10
CA LEU A 516 47.33 -2.73 13.14
C LEU A 516 46.45 -3.64 14.00
N LYS A 517 46.19 -4.87 13.53
CA LYS A 517 45.47 -5.89 14.32
C LYS A 517 46.26 -6.21 15.59
N VAL A 518 45.70 -5.87 16.75
CA VAL A 518 46.30 -6.20 18.04
C VAL A 518 46.31 -7.72 18.25
N ALA A 519 47.44 -8.25 18.71
CA ALA A 519 47.60 -9.66 19.01
C ALA A 519 46.60 -10.11 20.08
N ARG A 520 46.13 -11.37 19.99
CA ARG A 520 45.09 -11.92 20.89
C ARG A 520 45.51 -11.83 22.36
N GLU A 521 46.80 -11.97 22.62
CA GLU A 521 47.45 -11.87 23.92
C GLU A 521 47.26 -10.47 24.53
N GLY A 522 47.41 -9.41 23.73
CA GLY A 522 47.19 -8.04 24.17
C GLY A 522 45.73 -7.72 24.48
N GLN A 523 44.80 -8.32 23.73
CA GLN A 523 43.37 -8.21 24.05
C GLN A 523 43.04 -8.86 25.41
N VAL A 524 43.63 -10.03 25.70
CA VAL A 524 43.42 -10.73 26.98
C VAL A 524 43.99 -9.91 28.15
N ALA A 525 45.17 -9.31 27.98
CA ALA A 525 45.76 -8.43 28.98
C ALA A 525 44.85 -7.23 29.29
N LEU A 526 44.35 -6.55 28.26
CA LEU A 526 43.45 -5.40 28.42
C LEU A 526 42.14 -5.78 29.12
N LYS A 527 41.54 -6.93 28.77
CA LYS A 527 40.34 -7.45 29.44
C LYS A 527 40.58 -7.69 30.94
N LYS A 528 41.74 -8.28 31.31
CA LYS A 528 42.10 -8.46 32.73
C LYS A 528 42.24 -7.14 33.47
N ILE A 529 42.86 -6.13 32.84
CA ILE A 529 43.01 -4.80 33.41
C ILE A 529 41.64 -4.15 33.64
N LEU A 530 40.73 -4.22 32.66
CA LEU A 530 39.35 -3.73 32.79
C LEU A 530 38.58 -4.42 33.93
N VAL A 531 38.68 -5.75 34.05
CA VAL A 531 38.07 -6.48 35.18
C VAL A 531 38.61 -5.98 36.52
N SER A 532 39.93 -5.77 36.62
CA SER A 532 40.58 -5.29 37.84
C SER A 532 40.13 -3.88 38.19
N TYR A 533 40.09 -2.99 37.20
CA TYR A 533 39.64 -1.61 37.34
C TYR A 533 38.25 -1.53 37.96
N TYR A 534 37.28 -2.26 37.39
CA TYR A 534 35.90 -2.22 37.90
C TYR A 534 35.70 -2.93 39.25
N ARG A 535 36.64 -3.78 39.68
CA ARG A 535 36.61 -4.38 41.03
C ARG A 535 37.19 -3.45 42.09
N GLU A 536 38.19 -2.66 41.74
CA GLU A 536 38.95 -1.84 42.69
C GLU A 536 38.44 -0.40 42.75
N CYS A 537 37.99 0.16 41.63
CA CYS A 537 37.32 1.45 41.58
C CYS A 537 35.81 1.24 41.75
N LEU A 538 35.22 1.80 42.81
CA LEU A 538 33.81 1.58 43.16
C LEU A 538 32.84 2.67 42.65
N SER A 539 33.34 3.86 42.32
CA SER A 539 32.53 4.98 41.81
C SER A 539 33.26 5.74 40.70
N ASP A 540 32.55 6.66 40.04
CA ASP A 540 33.08 7.66 39.10
C ASP A 540 33.83 7.07 37.90
N HIS A 541 33.34 5.93 37.39
CA HIS A 541 33.97 5.25 36.26
C HIS A 541 33.96 6.10 35.00
N SER A 542 35.12 6.60 34.59
CA SER A 542 35.34 7.33 33.34
C SER A 542 36.57 6.80 32.61
N LEU A 543 36.82 7.33 31.40
CA LEU A 543 38.07 7.05 30.67
C LEU A 543 39.28 7.60 31.45
N GLU A 544 39.12 8.75 32.11
CA GLU A 544 40.17 9.41 32.89
C GLU A 544 40.52 8.61 34.16
N SER A 545 39.52 8.14 34.91
CA SER A 545 39.80 7.29 36.08
C SER A 545 40.39 5.93 35.68
N PHE A 546 40.00 5.37 34.52
CA PHE A 546 40.65 4.19 33.96
C PHE A 546 42.11 4.47 33.60
N PHE A 547 42.40 5.61 32.97
CA PHE A 547 43.77 6.03 32.64
C PHE A 547 44.66 6.15 33.88
N HIS A 548 44.17 6.80 34.94
CA HIS A 548 44.89 6.90 36.20
C HIS A 548 45.11 5.55 36.86
N TYR A 549 44.11 4.66 36.84
CA TYR A 549 44.24 3.31 37.36
C TYR A 549 45.33 2.52 36.62
N VAL A 550 45.35 2.56 35.27
CA VAL A 550 46.41 1.90 34.47
C VAL A 550 47.79 2.45 34.80
N LYS A 551 47.91 3.76 35.05
CA LYS A 551 49.15 4.42 35.45
C LYS A 551 49.62 4.02 36.85
N GLU A 552 48.72 3.77 37.80
CA GLU A 552 49.09 3.26 39.14
C GLU A 552 49.55 1.80 39.10
N ILE A 553 48.87 0.96 38.30
CA ILE A 553 49.20 -0.47 38.25
C ILE A 553 50.36 -0.80 37.31
N SER A 554 50.84 0.15 36.49
CA SER A 554 51.83 -0.10 35.44
C SER A 554 53.08 -0.80 35.95
N ASP A 555 53.56 -0.39 37.14
CA ASP A 555 54.76 -0.93 37.77
C ASP A 555 54.52 -2.28 38.47
N HIS A 556 53.26 -2.69 38.61
CA HIS A 556 52.81 -3.88 39.35
C HIS A 556 51.98 -4.86 38.50
N LEU A 557 51.95 -4.70 37.16
CA LEU A 557 51.15 -5.53 36.25
C LEU A 557 51.46 -7.02 36.35
N GLU A 558 52.74 -7.37 36.46
CA GLU A 558 53.19 -8.76 36.50
C GLU A 558 52.88 -9.42 37.86
N SER A 559 53.09 -8.69 38.96
CA SER A 559 52.84 -9.18 40.32
C SER A 559 51.36 -9.25 40.68
N LYS A 560 50.52 -8.34 40.14
CA LYS A 560 49.11 -8.21 40.51
C LYS A 560 48.15 -8.95 39.56
N LEU A 561 48.43 -8.96 38.26
CA LEU A 561 47.53 -9.52 37.23
C LEU A 561 48.14 -10.65 36.39
N SER A 562 49.41 -10.99 36.67
CA SER A 562 50.18 -11.98 35.89
C SER A 562 50.16 -11.65 34.40
N ILE A 563 50.36 -10.38 34.07
CA ILE A 563 50.48 -9.87 32.70
C ILE A 563 51.94 -9.54 32.46
N SER A 564 52.56 -10.22 31.49
CA SER A 564 53.92 -9.91 31.06
C SER A 564 53.93 -8.71 30.12
N LEU A 565 54.91 -7.82 30.28
CA LEU A 565 55.09 -6.60 29.46
C LEU A 565 55.23 -6.87 27.96
N GLN A 566 55.63 -8.10 27.57
CA GLN A 566 55.70 -8.50 26.16
C GLN A 566 54.32 -8.60 25.48
N PHE A 567 53.24 -8.72 26.27
CA PHE A 567 51.87 -8.83 25.77
C PHE A 567 51.09 -7.51 25.86
N PHE A 568 51.54 -6.57 26.70
CA PHE A 568 50.91 -5.28 26.88
C PHE A 568 51.95 -4.26 27.34
N ASP A 569 52.21 -3.26 26.51
CA ASP A 569 53.10 -2.14 26.85
C ASP A 569 52.26 -0.99 27.46
N PRO A 570 52.26 -0.82 28.79
CA PRO A 570 51.50 0.23 29.44
C PRO A 570 52.00 1.63 29.09
N GLN A 571 53.29 1.83 28.80
CA GLN A 571 53.83 3.14 28.45
C GLN A 571 53.31 3.60 27.09
N GLN A 572 53.36 2.70 26.09
CA GLN A 572 52.80 2.97 24.77
C GLN A 572 51.28 3.20 24.85
N PHE A 573 50.56 2.36 25.58
CA PHE A 573 49.12 2.46 25.74
C PHE A 573 48.68 3.78 26.41
N LEU A 574 49.33 4.16 27.51
CA LEU A 574 49.08 5.43 28.19
C LEU A 574 49.46 6.63 27.31
N HIS A 575 50.56 6.56 26.55
CA HIS A 575 50.93 7.64 25.65
C HIS A 575 49.84 7.90 24.59
N LEU A 576 49.27 6.85 24.01
CA LEU A 576 48.21 6.98 23.01
C LEU A 576 46.88 7.44 23.63
N LEU A 577 46.52 6.91 24.81
CA LEU A 577 45.32 7.37 25.52
C LEU A 577 45.42 8.81 26.00
N SER A 578 46.62 9.35 26.21
CA SER A 578 46.82 10.73 26.67
C SER A 578 46.25 11.79 25.72
N GLU A 579 45.95 11.45 24.46
CA GLU A 579 45.21 12.34 23.56
C GLU A 579 43.77 12.61 24.01
N TYR A 580 43.16 11.69 24.79
CA TYR A 580 41.74 11.69 25.15
C TYR A 580 41.46 11.95 26.64
N VAL A 581 42.48 12.26 27.44
CA VAL A 581 42.35 12.52 28.88
C VAL A 581 43.21 13.72 29.28
N GLU A 582 42.94 14.31 30.45
CA GLU A 582 43.68 15.46 30.99
C GLU A 582 43.79 16.62 29.96
N ASN A 583 45.02 17.00 29.59
CA ASN A 583 45.33 18.08 28.63
C ASN A 583 45.44 17.60 27.18
N GLY A 584 44.95 16.39 26.88
CA GLY A 584 44.92 15.82 25.54
C GLY A 584 44.08 16.65 24.57
N ILE A 585 44.44 16.62 23.29
CA ILE A 585 43.75 17.39 22.23
C ILE A 585 42.28 17.01 22.04
N TYR A 586 41.87 15.82 22.49
CA TYR A 586 40.51 15.28 22.41
C TYR A 586 39.92 14.96 23.79
N SER A 587 40.52 15.46 24.89
CA SER A 587 40.05 15.16 26.25
C SER A 587 38.60 15.58 26.48
N PHE A 588 38.22 16.72 25.90
CA PHE A 588 36.87 17.26 25.96
C PHE A 588 35.78 16.27 25.51
N LEU A 589 36.07 15.30 24.62
CA LEU A 589 35.06 14.36 24.10
C LEU A 589 34.40 13.52 25.20
N PHE A 590 35.17 13.15 26.22
CA PHE A 590 34.76 12.23 27.29
C PHE A 590 34.66 12.89 28.67
N GLU A 591 34.83 14.21 28.75
CA GLU A 591 34.66 14.96 30.00
C GLU A 591 33.25 14.76 30.57
N THR A 592 33.20 14.24 31.79
CA THR A 592 31.95 13.95 32.49
C THR A 592 31.59 15.16 33.36
N ARG A 593 30.49 15.86 33.06
CA ARG A 593 29.90 16.89 33.95
C ARG A 593 28.71 16.28 34.69
N GLU A 594 28.54 16.63 35.97
CA GLU A 594 27.50 16.08 36.87
C GLU A 594 26.06 16.16 36.31
N ASP A 595 25.80 17.09 35.38
CA ASP A 595 24.47 17.30 34.78
C ASP A 595 24.21 16.53 33.46
N GLN A 596 25.17 15.76 32.92
CA GLN A 596 25.12 15.30 31.51
C GLN A 596 25.45 13.83 31.21
N SER A 597 25.33 12.91 32.17
CA SER A 597 25.36 11.47 31.83
C SER A 597 23.97 11.02 31.32
N TYR A 598 23.59 11.42 30.11
CA TYR A 598 22.38 10.87 29.49
C TYR A 598 22.52 9.36 29.37
N LYS A 599 21.61 8.59 29.97
CA LYS A 599 21.50 7.17 29.66
C LYS A 599 20.93 7.07 28.26
N LEU A 600 21.75 6.66 27.30
CA LEU A 600 21.33 6.36 25.93
C LEU A 600 20.10 5.43 25.91
N GLU A 601 19.98 4.55 26.90
CA GLU A 601 18.89 3.59 27.08
C GLU A 601 17.53 4.24 27.38
N ASP A 602 17.53 5.43 28.00
CA ASP A 602 16.30 6.15 28.38
C ASP A 602 15.72 6.93 27.19
N LYS A 603 16.50 7.13 26.12
CA LYS A 603 16.10 7.91 24.95
C LYS A 603 15.58 6.99 23.85
N LYS A 604 14.45 7.39 23.26
CA LYS A 604 13.81 6.64 22.17
C LYS A 604 14.30 7.09 20.79
N LEU A 605 14.85 8.29 20.67
CA LEU A 605 15.41 8.83 19.43
C LEU A 605 16.87 9.22 19.66
N ILE A 606 17.80 8.51 19.01
CA ILE A 606 19.23 8.80 19.05
C ILE A 606 19.66 9.17 17.63
N ILE A 607 20.25 10.36 17.46
CA ILE A 607 20.75 10.84 16.18
C ILE A 607 22.25 11.07 16.30
N PHE A 608 23.03 10.43 15.42
CA PHE A 608 24.47 10.65 15.28
C PHE A 608 24.72 11.49 14.03
N GLU A 609 25.27 12.68 14.22
CA GLU A 609 25.64 13.57 13.12
C GLU A 609 27.14 13.47 12.84
N LEU A 610 27.48 12.94 11.67
CA LEU A 610 28.85 12.59 11.29
C LEU A 610 29.53 13.61 10.34
N ASP A 611 28.85 14.68 9.94
CA ASP A 611 29.36 15.58 8.89
C ASP A 611 30.65 16.30 9.34
N GLU A 612 30.67 16.85 10.56
CA GLU A 612 31.80 17.60 11.11
C GLU A 612 33.03 16.71 11.38
N VAL A 613 32.85 15.40 11.53
CA VAL A 613 33.92 14.45 11.89
C VAL A 613 34.47 13.66 10.70
N ARG A 614 33.88 13.83 9.51
CA ARG A 614 34.19 12.98 8.34
C ARG A 614 35.68 12.94 7.99
N ASP A 615 36.37 14.06 8.16
CA ASP A 615 37.77 14.20 7.78
C ASP A 615 38.74 13.95 8.97
N ASN A 616 38.22 13.82 10.21
CA ASN A 616 39.00 13.49 11.40
C ASN A 616 38.84 12.00 11.76
N ARG A 617 39.85 11.19 11.38
CA ARG A 617 39.82 9.73 11.61
C ARG A 617 39.66 9.33 13.08
N ALA A 618 40.31 10.05 14.00
CA ALA A 618 40.26 9.71 15.43
C ALA A 618 38.83 9.87 15.97
N VAL A 619 38.22 11.04 15.74
CA VAL A 619 36.86 11.33 16.19
C VAL A 619 35.83 10.46 15.47
N LEU A 620 36.03 10.18 14.17
CA LEU A 620 35.16 9.29 13.41
C LEU A 620 35.14 7.87 13.98
N SER A 621 36.30 7.29 14.31
CA SER A 621 36.39 5.97 14.94
C SER A 621 35.63 5.94 16.28
N VAL A 622 35.75 7.01 17.09
CA VAL A 622 34.96 7.18 18.32
C VAL A 622 33.47 7.17 18.02
N MET A 623 33.01 7.96 17.05
CA MET A 623 31.59 8.07 16.70
C MET A 623 31.01 6.76 16.17
N LEU A 624 31.71 6.05 15.28
CA LEU A 624 31.29 4.73 14.76
C LEU A 624 31.14 3.71 15.89
N MET A 625 32.01 3.77 16.88
CA MET A 625 31.94 2.88 18.01
C MET A 625 30.81 3.26 18.99
N LEU A 626 30.57 4.55 19.22
CA LEU A 626 29.40 5.00 19.98
C LEU A 626 28.09 4.58 19.30
N ILE A 627 28.02 4.65 17.97
CA ILE A 627 26.90 4.11 17.19
C ILE A 627 26.71 2.63 17.48
N LYS A 628 27.77 1.81 17.40
CA LYS A 628 27.72 0.38 17.71
C LYS A 628 27.20 0.13 19.14
N SER A 629 27.71 0.87 20.13
CA SER A 629 27.28 0.76 21.53
C SER A 629 25.81 1.15 21.72
N ALA A 630 25.37 2.25 21.12
CA ALA A 630 23.98 2.70 21.16
C ALA A 630 23.05 1.66 20.54
N ILE A 631 23.38 1.14 19.36
CA ILE A 631 22.62 0.07 18.68
C ILE A 631 22.49 -1.16 19.58
N GLN A 632 23.61 -1.60 20.19
CA GLN A 632 23.62 -2.78 21.04
C GLN A 632 22.71 -2.60 22.27
N ARG A 633 22.80 -1.44 22.95
CA ARG A 633 22.06 -1.17 24.18
C ARG A 633 20.59 -0.88 23.95
N THR A 634 20.25 -0.12 22.91
CA THR A 634 18.87 0.32 22.67
C THR A 634 18.03 -0.68 21.88
N ILE A 635 18.65 -1.43 20.96
CA ILE A 635 17.92 -2.34 20.06
C ILE A 635 18.22 -3.81 20.40
N TRP A 636 19.48 -4.23 20.49
CA TRP A 636 19.80 -5.66 20.70
C TRP A 636 19.45 -6.17 22.09
N LYS A 637 19.63 -5.34 23.13
CA LYS A 637 19.30 -5.71 24.51
C LYS A 637 17.83 -5.54 24.86
N ASN A 638 17.03 -4.90 24.01
CA ASN A 638 15.60 -4.72 24.25
C ASN A 638 14.73 -5.33 23.11
N PRO A 639 14.65 -6.67 23.02
CA PRO A 639 13.86 -7.35 22.00
C PRO A 639 12.34 -7.21 22.19
N SER A 640 11.90 -6.70 23.34
CA SER A 640 10.48 -6.52 23.65
C SER A 640 9.85 -5.33 22.91
N GLU A 641 10.68 -4.37 22.52
CA GLU A 641 10.26 -3.16 21.81
C GLU A 641 10.69 -3.20 20.34
N ARG A 642 10.08 -2.32 19.53
CA ARG A 642 10.45 -2.19 18.11
C ARG A 642 11.65 -1.26 17.99
N GLY A 643 12.64 -1.63 17.18
CA GLY A 643 13.83 -0.82 16.93
C GLY A 643 14.11 -0.60 15.44
N ILE A 644 14.45 0.61 15.04
CA ILE A 644 14.88 0.93 13.67
C ILE A 644 16.26 1.59 13.69
N ILE A 645 17.16 1.10 12.83
CA ILE A 645 18.43 1.75 12.52
C ILE A 645 18.32 2.35 11.13
N LEU A 646 18.58 3.64 10.97
CA LEU A 646 18.63 4.29 9.66
C LEU A 646 20.05 4.77 9.36
N PHE A 647 20.58 4.37 8.21
CA PHE A 647 21.80 4.93 7.63
C PHE A 647 21.44 5.91 6.50
N ASP A 648 21.48 7.22 6.77
CA ASP A 648 21.28 8.23 5.74
C ASP A 648 22.58 8.47 4.94
N GLU A 649 22.43 8.80 3.66
CA GLU A 649 23.52 8.92 2.69
C GLU A 649 24.55 7.77 2.80
N PHE A 650 24.06 6.54 2.86
CA PHE A 650 24.87 5.36 3.15
C PHE A 650 26.10 5.24 2.24
N ALA A 651 25.99 5.69 0.99
CA ALA A 651 27.08 5.75 0.02
C ALA A 651 28.34 6.48 0.53
N LYS A 652 28.19 7.56 1.31
CA LYS A 652 29.32 8.29 1.89
C LYS A 652 29.93 7.52 3.06
N GLN A 653 29.11 6.83 3.84
CA GLN A 653 29.54 6.02 4.99
C GLN A 653 30.35 4.78 4.56
N LEU A 654 30.10 4.24 3.36
CA LEU A 654 30.87 3.13 2.80
C LEU A 654 32.36 3.42 2.59
N LYS A 655 32.78 4.69 2.64
CA LYS A 655 34.20 5.07 2.59
C LYS A 655 34.94 4.75 3.88
N PHE A 656 34.21 4.51 4.97
CA PHE A 656 34.77 4.17 6.27
C PHE A 656 35.04 2.67 6.35
N GLU A 657 36.19 2.32 6.95
CA GLU A 657 36.60 0.92 7.08
C GLU A 657 35.60 0.12 7.91
N ASN A 658 35.36 -1.14 7.53
CA ASN A 658 34.49 -2.10 8.23
C ASN A 658 32.98 -1.75 8.33
N VAL A 659 32.52 -0.61 7.80
CA VAL A 659 31.10 -0.22 7.87
C VAL A 659 30.22 -1.16 7.04
N LEU A 660 30.68 -1.55 5.84
CA LEU A 660 29.90 -2.44 4.97
C LEU A 660 29.68 -3.81 5.61
N GLU A 661 30.73 -4.43 6.16
CA GLU A 661 30.63 -5.73 6.85
C GLU A 661 29.75 -5.63 8.11
N SER A 662 29.84 -4.52 8.84
CA SER A 662 29.02 -4.29 10.04
C SER A 662 27.54 -4.19 9.69
N VAL A 663 27.20 -3.41 8.65
CA VAL A 663 25.82 -3.26 8.20
C VAL A 663 25.27 -4.57 7.62
N GLU A 664 26.07 -5.33 6.87
CA GLU A 664 25.68 -6.67 6.42
C GLU A 664 25.29 -7.57 7.60
N PHE A 665 26.13 -7.62 8.64
CA PHE A 665 25.85 -8.39 9.85
C PHE A 665 24.53 -7.95 10.50
N TYR A 666 24.31 -6.64 10.65
CA TYR A 666 23.07 -6.12 11.21
C TYR A 666 21.85 -6.53 10.37
N TYR A 667 21.92 -6.44 9.04
CA TYR A 667 20.82 -6.85 8.13
C TYR A 667 20.42 -8.33 8.33
N GLN A 668 21.40 -9.20 8.59
CA GLN A 668 21.16 -10.64 8.82
C GLN A 668 20.65 -10.94 10.23
N ALA A 669 21.13 -10.20 11.23
CA ALA A 669 20.88 -10.47 12.65
C ALA A 669 19.61 -9.81 13.20
N ILE A 670 19.27 -8.58 12.75
CA ILE A 670 18.23 -7.74 13.37
C ILE A 670 16.82 -8.35 13.32
N ARG A 671 16.57 -9.24 12.35
CA ARG A 671 15.29 -9.98 12.24
C ARG A 671 14.94 -10.78 13.51
N LYS A 672 15.92 -11.09 14.37
CA LYS A 672 15.72 -11.78 15.65
C LYS A 672 15.36 -10.82 16.81
N GLN A 673 15.60 -9.52 16.64
CA GLN A 673 15.54 -8.50 17.69
C GLN A 673 14.33 -7.56 17.55
N ASN A 674 13.25 -8.03 16.94
CA ASN A 674 12.05 -7.22 16.64
C ASN A 674 12.40 -5.86 15.99
N GLY A 675 13.43 -5.82 15.13
CA GLY A 675 13.94 -4.58 14.55
C GLY A 675 13.96 -4.58 13.02
N ALA A 676 14.27 -3.40 12.46
CA ALA A 676 14.45 -3.17 11.04
C ALA A 676 15.64 -2.25 10.76
N ILE A 677 16.29 -2.41 9.61
CA ILE A 677 17.34 -1.50 9.16
C ILE A 677 16.92 -0.85 7.84
N GLY A 678 17.15 0.45 7.77
CA GLY A 678 16.95 1.27 6.58
C GLY A 678 18.27 1.81 6.05
N ILE A 679 18.46 1.75 4.73
CA ILE A 679 19.51 2.50 4.03
C ILE A 679 18.89 3.51 3.07
N ILE A 680 19.48 4.70 2.98
CA ILE A 680 19.09 5.73 2.01
C ILE A 680 20.22 5.91 0.99
N LEU A 681 19.85 5.80 -0.29
CA LEU A 681 20.77 5.86 -1.42
C LEU A 681 20.23 6.78 -2.50
N GLN A 682 21.12 7.50 -3.19
CA GLN A 682 20.75 8.30 -4.36
C GLN A 682 20.53 7.42 -5.59
N SER A 683 21.38 6.41 -5.73
CA SER A 683 21.31 5.40 -6.77
C SER A 683 21.80 4.07 -6.21
N ILE A 684 21.17 2.97 -6.66
CA ILE A 684 21.61 1.63 -6.28
C ILE A 684 23.05 1.33 -6.72
N ASN A 685 23.56 2.01 -7.76
CA ASN A 685 24.93 1.87 -8.23
C ASN A 685 25.98 2.41 -7.25
N GLN A 686 25.57 3.15 -6.22
CA GLN A 686 26.48 3.58 -5.16
C GLN A 686 26.90 2.43 -4.23
N LEU A 687 26.13 1.33 -4.20
CA LEU A 687 26.55 0.12 -3.50
C LEU A 687 27.58 -0.65 -4.35
N PRO A 688 28.74 -1.03 -3.78
CA PRO A 688 29.75 -1.78 -4.52
C PRO A 688 29.21 -3.15 -4.95
N GLU A 689 29.71 -3.71 -6.05
CA GLU A 689 29.35 -5.06 -6.52
C GLU A 689 30.14 -6.12 -5.75
N THR A 690 29.79 -6.31 -4.47
CA THR A 690 30.38 -7.30 -3.56
C THR A 690 29.33 -8.28 -3.04
N ALA A 691 29.78 -9.43 -2.50
CA ALA A 691 28.90 -10.38 -1.82
C ALA A 691 28.13 -9.74 -0.67
N ALA A 692 28.78 -8.86 0.10
CA ALA A 692 28.16 -8.12 1.19
C ALA A 692 27.00 -7.23 0.72
N SER A 693 27.18 -6.46 -0.36
CA SER A 693 26.10 -5.66 -0.93
C SER A 693 24.95 -6.50 -1.47
N ALA A 694 25.25 -7.65 -2.09
CA ALA A 694 24.21 -8.57 -2.57
C ALA A 694 23.38 -9.13 -1.41
N SER A 695 24.04 -9.49 -0.31
CA SER A 695 23.45 -9.96 0.95
C SER A 695 22.53 -8.91 1.57
N ILE A 696 22.93 -7.63 1.60
CA ILE A 696 22.09 -6.51 2.07
C ILE A 696 20.82 -6.38 1.19
N LEU A 697 20.97 -6.40 -0.13
CA LEU A 697 19.85 -6.25 -1.07
C LEU A 697 18.87 -7.43 -0.99
N GLU A 698 19.35 -8.67 -0.85
CA GLU A 698 18.49 -9.85 -0.69
C GLU A 698 17.66 -9.79 0.61
N ASN A 699 18.24 -9.24 1.68
CA ASN A 699 17.56 -9.06 2.96
C ASN A 699 16.71 -7.77 3.02
N THR A 700 16.66 -6.98 1.96
CA THR A 700 15.82 -5.77 1.82
C THR A 700 14.50 -6.15 1.15
N GLN A 701 13.40 -6.16 1.90
CA GLN A 701 12.09 -6.61 1.39
C GLN A 701 11.06 -5.48 1.26
N VAL A 702 11.38 -4.30 1.79
CA VAL A 702 10.58 -3.09 1.59
C VAL A 702 11.41 -2.08 0.81
N ILE A 703 10.92 -1.68 -0.36
CA ILE A 703 11.63 -0.76 -1.24
C ILE A 703 10.77 0.47 -1.43
N TYR A 704 11.35 1.63 -1.17
CA TYR A 704 10.79 2.93 -1.53
C TYR A 704 11.62 3.53 -2.65
N SER A 705 10.99 3.97 -3.73
CA SER A 705 11.68 4.73 -4.78
C SER A 705 10.91 6.00 -5.11
N LEU A 706 11.61 7.13 -5.09
CA LEU A 706 11.12 8.41 -5.61
C LEU A 706 11.37 8.49 -7.11
N HIS A 707 10.85 9.56 -7.72
CA HIS A 707 11.04 9.83 -9.13
C HIS A 707 12.54 9.89 -9.48
N ASN A 708 12.89 9.26 -10.61
CA ASN A 708 14.24 9.28 -11.13
C ASN A 708 14.20 9.31 -12.67
N GLU A 709 15.08 10.12 -13.27
CA GLU A 709 15.23 10.23 -14.72
C GLU A 709 15.96 9.01 -15.32
N LYS A 710 16.89 8.39 -14.57
CA LYS A 710 17.78 7.32 -15.06
C LYS A 710 18.08 6.28 -13.99
N GLY A 711 18.39 5.05 -14.41
CA GLY A 711 18.91 4.01 -13.51
C GLY A 711 17.87 3.02 -12.97
N TYR A 712 16.62 3.07 -13.45
CA TYR A 712 15.64 2.03 -13.14
C TYR A 712 16.06 0.65 -13.65
N GLU A 713 16.83 0.56 -14.74
CA GLU A 713 17.38 -0.73 -15.19
C GLU A 713 18.37 -1.35 -14.18
N ALA A 714 19.18 -0.52 -13.52
CA ALA A 714 20.06 -1.00 -12.47
C ALA A 714 19.27 -1.48 -11.24
N LEU A 715 18.20 -0.75 -10.88
CA LEU A 715 17.27 -1.16 -9.82
C LEU A 715 16.60 -2.49 -10.17
N ARG A 716 16.08 -2.63 -11.40
CA ARG A 716 15.47 -3.86 -11.89
C ARG A 716 16.42 -5.05 -11.82
N ARG A 717 17.65 -4.89 -12.32
CA ARG A 717 18.67 -5.95 -12.33
C ARG A 717 19.07 -6.37 -10.91
N ARG A 718 19.34 -5.41 -10.02
CA ARG A 718 19.92 -5.69 -8.69
C ARG A 718 18.90 -6.10 -7.64
N LEU A 719 17.63 -5.71 -7.80
CA LEU A 719 16.54 -6.06 -6.88
C LEU A 719 15.56 -7.11 -7.47
N ASN A 720 15.86 -7.65 -8.65
CA ASN A 720 15.02 -8.61 -9.37
C ASN A 720 13.57 -8.11 -9.54
N LEU A 721 13.40 -6.85 -9.94
CA LEU A 721 12.07 -6.26 -10.15
C LEU A 721 11.41 -6.84 -11.40
N SER A 722 10.09 -7.01 -11.35
CA SER A 722 9.31 -7.44 -12.49
C SER A 722 9.23 -6.34 -13.58
N ALA A 723 8.78 -6.71 -14.78
CA ALA A 723 8.49 -5.72 -15.83
C ALA A 723 7.40 -4.73 -15.39
N HIS A 724 6.42 -5.19 -14.60
CA HIS A 724 5.37 -4.31 -14.07
C HIS A 724 5.90 -3.33 -13.02
N ASP A 725 6.79 -3.78 -12.12
CA ASP A 725 7.48 -2.89 -11.18
C ASP A 725 8.23 -1.78 -11.93
N LEU A 726 8.90 -2.13 -13.03
CA LEU A 726 9.58 -1.14 -13.88
C LEU A 726 8.60 -0.15 -14.51
N ASN A 727 7.46 -0.62 -15.02
CA ASN A 727 6.41 0.26 -15.55
C ASN A 727 5.85 1.20 -14.47
N GLN A 728 5.67 0.71 -13.24
CA GLN A 728 5.25 1.53 -12.10
C GLN A 728 6.29 2.61 -11.75
N LEU A 729 7.58 2.26 -11.68
CA LEU A 729 8.68 3.22 -11.48
C LEU A 729 8.69 4.33 -12.54
N HIS A 730 8.57 3.94 -13.82
CA HIS A 730 8.49 4.89 -14.92
C HIS A 730 7.21 5.73 -14.93
N SER A 731 6.15 5.28 -14.26
CA SER A 731 4.89 6.01 -14.17
C SER A 731 4.90 7.13 -13.14
N ILE A 732 5.86 7.18 -12.21
CA ILE A 732 5.91 8.16 -11.10
C ILE A 732 5.89 9.60 -11.64
N ARG A 733 4.94 10.42 -11.18
CA ARG A 733 4.83 11.84 -11.53
C ARG A 733 4.57 12.68 -10.27
N ASN A 734 5.50 13.57 -9.92
CA ASN A 734 5.33 14.52 -8.83
C ASN A 734 4.42 15.69 -9.25
N ASN A 735 3.72 16.30 -8.29
CA ASN A 735 3.06 17.58 -8.48
C ASN A 735 3.40 18.52 -7.32
N LEU A 736 4.36 19.41 -7.54
CA LEU A 736 4.83 20.36 -6.53
C LEU A 736 4.19 21.75 -6.68
N THR A 737 3.16 21.86 -7.51
CA THR A 737 2.48 23.13 -7.85
C THR A 737 1.01 23.12 -7.46
N GLY A 738 0.44 24.30 -7.28
CA GLY A 738 -0.97 24.46 -6.91
C GLY A 738 -1.26 24.18 -5.42
N PRO A 739 -2.56 24.04 -5.05
CA PRO A 739 -2.98 23.95 -3.66
C PRO A 739 -2.68 22.59 -3.01
N ARG A 740 -2.56 21.52 -3.81
CA ARG A 740 -2.28 20.15 -3.32
C ARG A 740 -0.95 19.68 -3.86
N LYS A 741 0.12 19.93 -3.09
CA LYS A 741 1.47 19.48 -3.42
C LYS A 741 1.68 18.06 -2.93
N TYR A 742 2.20 17.20 -3.80
CA TYR A 742 2.54 15.83 -3.44
C TYR A 742 3.72 15.31 -4.25
N THR A 743 4.44 14.37 -3.66
CA THR A 743 5.40 13.51 -4.37
C THR A 743 4.78 12.15 -4.59
N GLU A 744 5.15 11.45 -5.67
CA GLU A 744 4.78 10.05 -5.86
C GLU A 744 5.93 9.13 -5.40
N VAL A 745 5.59 8.06 -4.69
CA VAL A 745 6.50 7.07 -4.13
C VAL A 745 6.10 5.70 -4.64
N PHE A 746 7.00 5.01 -5.33
CA PHE A 746 6.86 3.57 -5.55
C PHE A 746 7.17 2.84 -4.24
N ILE A 747 6.25 1.97 -3.81
CA ILE A 747 6.42 1.12 -2.62
C ILE A 747 6.27 -0.33 -3.06
N LYS A 748 7.30 -1.13 -2.80
CA LYS A 748 7.26 -2.59 -2.94
C LYS A 748 7.42 -3.25 -1.58
N ILE A 749 6.48 -4.13 -1.23
CA ILE A 749 6.45 -4.90 0.02
C ILE A 749 6.45 -6.39 -0.37
N GLY A 750 7.60 -7.03 -0.28
CA GLY A 750 7.79 -8.39 -0.77
C GLY A 750 7.48 -8.49 -2.26
N LYS A 751 6.39 -9.18 -2.62
CA LYS A 751 5.96 -9.34 -4.02
C LYS A 751 5.01 -8.24 -4.50
N GLN A 752 4.31 -7.57 -3.59
CA GLN A 752 3.31 -6.56 -3.92
C GLN A 752 3.96 -5.21 -4.15
N SER A 753 3.49 -4.47 -5.15
CA SER A 753 3.99 -3.13 -5.46
C SER A 753 2.89 -2.24 -6.01
N ASN A 754 2.93 -0.97 -5.62
CA ASN A 754 2.08 0.08 -6.18
C ASN A 754 2.75 1.45 -5.98
N VAL A 755 2.25 2.45 -6.67
CA VAL A 755 2.66 3.85 -6.50
C VAL A 755 1.67 4.55 -5.58
N PHE A 756 2.19 5.26 -4.58
CA PHE A 756 1.46 6.04 -3.59
C PHE A 756 1.85 7.51 -3.70
N ARG A 757 1.17 8.36 -2.97
CA ARG A 757 1.48 9.78 -2.84
C ARG A 757 1.91 10.11 -1.43
N LEU A 758 2.72 11.16 -1.32
CA LEU A 758 3.07 11.80 -0.07
C LEU A 758 2.58 13.26 -0.14
N GLU A 759 1.39 13.48 0.38
CA GLU A 759 0.80 14.79 0.65
C GLU A 759 0.75 14.97 2.16
N VAL A 760 1.22 16.11 2.66
CA VAL A 760 1.24 16.39 4.10
C VAL A 760 0.64 17.76 4.38
N PRO A 761 0.07 17.98 5.58
CA PRO A 761 -0.40 19.31 5.97
C PRO A 761 0.76 20.31 6.13
N PRO A 762 0.48 21.63 6.13
CA PRO A 762 1.50 22.67 6.27
C PRO A 762 2.41 22.53 7.50
N GLU A 763 1.85 22.08 8.64
CA GLU A 763 2.60 21.85 9.88
C GLU A 763 3.66 20.77 9.71
N VAL A 764 3.28 19.65 9.07
CA VAL A 764 4.18 18.54 8.78
C VAL A 764 5.19 18.93 7.71
N TYR A 765 4.77 19.70 6.70
CA TYR A 765 5.68 20.25 5.69
C TYR A 765 6.78 21.10 6.34
N ALA A 766 6.39 22.07 7.19
CA ALA A 766 7.32 22.94 7.90
C ALA A 766 8.27 22.17 8.84
N ALA A 767 7.77 21.12 9.49
CA ALA A 767 8.57 20.22 10.31
C ALA A 767 9.65 19.46 9.50
N TYR A 768 9.38 19.15 8.21
CA TYR A 768 10.29 18.38 7.36
C TYR A 768 11.23 19.22 6.50
N LEU A 769 11.11 20.55 6.53
CA LEU A 769 12.05 21.44 5.84
C LEU A 769 13.45 21.35 6.47
N THR A 770 14.44 20.88 5.72
CA THR A 770 15.83 20.75 6.21
C THR A 770 16.66 22.00 5.95
N ASP A 771 16.39 22.73 4.87
CA ASP A 771 17.22 23.83 4.38
C ASP A 771 16.40 25.01 3.84
N GLY A 772 17.08 26.12 3.59
CA GLY A 772 16.50 27.31 2.95
C GLY A 772 15.97 28.37 3.92
N LYS A 773 15.44 29.46 3.35
CA LYS A 773 15.01 30.65 4.11
C LYS A 773 13.89 30.34 5.12
N GLU A 774 12.92 29.53 4.71
CA GLU A 774 11.81 29.10 5.57
C GLU A 774 12.32 28.31 6.78
N ASN A 775 13.27 27.39 6.59
CA ASN A 775 13.87 26.66 7.69
C ASN A 775 14.59 27.60 8.67
N GLN A 776 15.40 28.54 8.17
CA GLN A 776 16.12 29.50 9.02
C GLN A 776 15.17 30.36 9.87
N GLN A 777 14.03 30.76 9.28
CA GLN A 777 12.99 31.51 9.97
C GLN A 777 12.37 30.68 11.10
N ILE A 778 11.99 29.43 10.85
CA ILE A 778 11.46 28.50 11.86
C ILE A 778 12.48 28.32 13.00
N MET A 779 13.75 28.10 12.68
CA MET A 779 14.81 27.94 13.69
C MET A 779 15.04 29.20 14.52
N THR A 780 14.87 30.38 13.93
CA THR A 780 14.93 31.67 14.67
C THR A 780 13.77 31.79 15.65
N LEU A 781 12.55 31.44 15.24
CA LEU A 781 11.38 31.39 16.11
C LEU A 781 11.54 30.34 17.22
N TYR A 782 12.12 29.18 16.91
CA TYR A 782 12.44 28.17 17.91
C TYR A 782 13.39 28.72 18.98
N LYS A 783 14.46 29.42 18.60
CA LYS A 783 15.39 30.06 19.55
C LYS A 783 14.70 31.11 20.44
N ALA A 784 13.66 31.77 19.95
CA ALA A 784 12.89 32.74 20.73
C ALA A 784 11.90 32.10 21.71
N HIS A 785 11.28 30.97 21.34
CA HIS A 785 10.19 30.35 22.10
C HIS A 785 10.57 29.11 22.91
N GLY A 786 11.68 28.45 22.58
CA GLY A 786 12.10 27.17 23.18
C GLY A 786 11.18 25.98 22.88
N SER A 787 10.23 26.12 21.95
CA SER A 787 9.26 25.08 21.58
C SER A 787 9.08 25.04 20.07
N MET A 788 9.38 23.89 19.46
CA MET A 788 9.30 23.72 18.01
C MET A 788 7.85 23.77 17.52
N GLU A 789 6.90 23.22 18.27
CA GLU A 789 5.47 23.31 17.96
C GLU A 789 5.01 24.77 17.85
N LYS A 790 5.35 25.61 18.84
CA LYS A 790 5.00 27.04 18.83
C LYS A 790 5.67 27.79 17.67
N ALA A 791 6.92 27.45 17.36
CA ALA A 791 7.65 28.05 16.24
C ALA A 791 6.97 27.75 14.90
N ILE A 792 6.54 26.51 14.67
CA ILE A 792 5.82 26.11 13.45
C ILE A 792 4.47 26.83 13.36
N VAL A 793 3.68 26.83 14.44
CA VAL A 793 2.36 27.50 14.45
C VAL A 793 2.50 29.00 14.15
N GLN A 794 3.50 29.68 14.72
CA GLN A 794 3.72 31.09 14.45
C GLN A 794 4.21 31.33 13.02
N PHE A 795 5.09 30.48 12.48
CA PHE A 795 5.54 30.57 11.10
C PHE A 795 4.37 30.48 10.11
N LEU A 796 3.39 29.60 10.36
CA LEU A 796 2.22 29.43 9.49
C LEU A 796 1.17 30.54 9.60
N ASN A 797 1.21 31.33 10.67
CA ASN A 797 0.28 32.45 10.90
C ASN A 797 0.82 33.80 10.41
N GLN A 798 2.06 33.85 9.89
CA GLN A 798 2.66 35.01 9.24
C GLN A 798 2.27 35.06 7.76
#